data_AF-A0A846T5D4-F1
#
_entry.id   AF-A0A846T5D4-F1
#
_cell.length_a   1.000
_cell.length_b   1.000
_cell.length_c   1.000
_cell.angle_alpha   90.00
_cell.angle_beta   90.00
_cell.angle_gamma   90.00
#
_symmetry.space_group_name_H-M   'P 1'
#
loop_
_entity.id
_entity.type
_entity.pdbx_description
1 polymer ?
#
loop_
_entity_poly.entity_id
_entity_poly.type
_entity_poly.pdbx_seq_one_letter_code
_entity_poly.pdbx_strand_id
1 'polypeptide(L)'
;MKTAVMIKTIKGFTLALMLLLGGLFSIPASAAIVVSNINDSGPGSLRQAVIDAPSGETITFDASLNGQTITLLNSISLDKNLTIQGPGATLLTILSNAPFVRVFITDGTGVTVTFDNLKFDGGGIGGGILHNKINDTVTFTHSILTNSGDAGSIGGSILNEGTLTISNNSTLSNNTGLEAGAIANEGGAAVLTIANSSVINNTATRNAGAIRNGGQLIIQDSALIGNEVTGVLGTDAGGAIQNNGGSVTITNSNLSDNTAAKYGGGIHNQSGGTVVISSSTLSNNHATNSFGGAIANQSGTVNITNSTLSGNTAGTDGGGIGNDGTLTLVNSTLSYNEASLSGGAIYITSGNILTSGNSLIAGNTATLGPEIYNAGTFTSNGYNLIGFNSTLGVVNGTTNYPQTGDFTPTASLINLIITGLSDNGGPLLPLASLLTHKPLPGAVGETAIDAGNNALAINPDLSPLTADQRGAPRIYNTTVDIGAMEAGTYPLTVITAGTGSGTVTGGTIACPGTSCKEFFATGATVTLTATAGGGSTFTGWIGGGCSGVGTTCVVTMSSAQLVTATFDLMGNYTVFNNNDIGPGSLRQAIASASTIAFDAGLSGQTITLTSGEIGISSNVTINGLGAANLAVSGNNASRIFNVTAGNLTINGLTLKNGKAPAGERGGAILKAGAGALTISQSVLDGNQSPLSGGAIRSEGTLNITNSTLKNNIANDGGGGAVVNVGTATIQSCVVTGNQAKTSGSAADGAALFNAAPGTMNLISSTVSGNTSDHGGGGIANSGATATLNVRDTTVSGNTANTGGSGHGGGGVFNLSGTVQVINSTLSGNSAPNNVGGGIENNGPLTITNSTIAYNSAATSSGGGIYHGSDTLTLGNSLIAGNSAPTGPEIRVAGGTFTLQAKTCLGSTMFPVYPA
;
A
#
# COMPACT_ATOMS: atom_id res chain seq x y z
N MET A 1 22.90 -45.84 -10.93
CA MET A 1 21.98 -45.98 -12.08
C MET A 1 20.63 -45.44 -11.66
N LYS A 2 20.22 -44.33 -12.29
CA LYS A 2 18.85 -43.87 -12.60
C LYS A 2 17.76 -43.80 -11.49
N THR A 3 17.41 -42.54 -11.19
CA THR A 3 16.06 -41.92 -11.04
C THR A 3 15.47 -41.69 -9.63
N ALA A 4 15.16 -40.41 -9.34
CA ALA A 4 14.23 -39.78 -8.36
C ALA A 4 14.91 -38.60 -7.63
N VAL A 5 15.04 -37.41 -8.24
CA VAL A 5 14.08 -36.28 -8.35
C VAL A 5 13.56 -35.77 -6.99
N MET A 6 14.16 -34.67 -6.54
CA MET A 6 13.63 -33.71 -5.56
C MET A 6 12.42 -32.98 -6.15
N ILE A 7 11.36 -32.79 -5.37
CA ILE A 7 10.34 -31.76 -5.59
C ILE A 7 10.38 -30.81 -4.38
N LYS A 8 10.96 -29.63 -4.60
CA LYS A 8 10.74 -28.44 -3.78
C LYS A 8 10.63 -27.24 -4.73
N THR A 9 9.50 -26.55 -4.62
CA THR A 9 9.29 -25.14 -4.97
C THR A 9 9.03 -24.81 -6.46
N ILE A 10 7.75 -24.77 -6.85
CA ILE A 10 7.27 -23.89 -7.94
C ILE A 10 6.46 -22.77 -7.27
N LYS A 11 7.15 -21.65 -6.98
CA LYS A 11 6.55 -20.32 -6.86
C LYS A 11 7.41 -19.40 -7.72
N GLY A 12 6.80 -18.88 -8.78
CA GLY A 12 7.38 -17.83 -9.62
C GLY A 12 7.97 -18.35 -10.94
N PHE A 13 7.14 -18.53 -11.95
CA PHE A 13 7.55 -18.43 -13.37
C PHE A 13 6.33 -18.20 -14.27
N THR A 14 5.79 -16.99 -14.25
CA THR A 14 4.86 -16.49 -15.31
C THR A 14 5.16 -15.02 -15.60
N LEU A 15 6.39 -14.69 -16.04
CA LEU A 15 6.63 -13.45 -16.80
C LEU A 15 7.93 -13.41 -17.62
N ALA A 16 8.48 -14.54 -18.06
CA ALA A 16 9.74 -14.53 -18.82
C ALA A 16 9.83 -15.64 -19.86
N LEU A 17 8.94 -15.64 -20.86
CA LEU A 17 9.21 -16.25 -22.16
C LEU A 17 8.29 -15.70 -23.28
N MET A 18 8.26 -14.38 -23.46
CA MET A 18 7.75 -13.73 -24.68
C MET A 18 8.67 -12.58 -25.08
N LEU A 19 9.94 -12.90 -25.35
CA LEU A 19 10.88 -11.98 -26.00
C LEU A 19 12.09 -12.78 -26.49
N LEU A 20 11.90 -13.59 -27.53
CA LEU A 20 12.88 -13.82 -28.61
C LEU A 20 12.32 -14.84 -29.62
N LEU A 21 11.60 -14.35 -30.64
CA LEU A 21 11.52 -14.89 -32.00
C LEU A 21 10.57 -13.99 -32.79
N GLY A 22 11.02 -12.75 -33.03
CA GLY A 22 10.45 -11.91 -34.08
C GLY A 22 10.96 -12.41 -35.43
N GLY A 23 10.09 -13.07 -36.19
CA GLY A 23 10.36 -13.54 -37.54
C GLY A 23 9.06 -13.72 -38.31
N LEU A 24 8.72 -12.69 -39.11
CA LEU A 24 7.64 -12.56 -40.07
C LEU A 24 6.87 -13.86 -40.45
N PHE A 25 5.67 -14.02 -39.89
CA PHE A 25 4.49 -14.51 -40.61
C PHE A 25 3.26 -13.82 -39.98
N SER A 26 2.71 -12.82 -40.68
CA SER A 26 1.40 -12.26 -40.36
C SER A 26 0.34 -13.29 -40.75
N ILE A 27 -0.08 -14.12 -39.80
CA ILE A 27 -1.35 -14.86 -39.91
C ILE A 27 -2.48 -13.81 -39.84
N PRO A 28 -3.37 -13.72 -40.83
CA PRO A 28 -4.49 -12.79 -40.77
C PRO A 28 -5.33 -13.13 -39.54
N ALA A 29 -5.73 -12.10 -38.77
CA ALA A 29 -6.72 -12.27 -37.71
C ALA A 29 -8.00 -12.85 -38.33
N SER A 30 -8.38 -14.04 -37.87
CA SER A 30 -9.66 -14.67 -38.17
C SER A 30 -10.78 -13.68 -37.85
N ALA A 31 -11.75 -13.52 -38.77
CA ALA A 31 -12.89 -12.64 -38.52
C ALA A 31 -13.67 -13.19 -37.32
N ALA A 32 -13.88 -12.38 -36.28
CA ALA A 32 -14.60 -12.79 -35.08
C ALA A 32 -15.98 -13.34 -35.48
N ILE A 33 -16.28 -14.58 -35.07
CA ILE A 33 -17.60 -15.20 -35.27
C ILE A 33 -18.53 -14.58 -34.21
N VAL A 34 -19.48 -13.75 -34.64
CA VAL A 34 -20.40 -13.04 -33.74
C VAL A 34 -21.84 -13.52 -33.96
N VAL A 35 -22.48 -13.95 -32.87
CA VAL A 35 -23.93 -14.20 -32.81
C VAL A 35 -24.64 -12.85 -32.74
N SER A 36 -25.54 -12.58 -33.69
CA SER A 36 -26.15 -11.26 -33.88
C SER A 36 -27.68 -11.24 -33.80
N ASN A 37 -28.32 -12.40 -33.65
CA ASN A 37 -29.77 -12.50 -33.45
C ASN A 37 -30.15 -13.69 -32.57
N ILE A 38 -31.41 -13.73 -32.16
CA ILE A 38 -31.98 -14.73 -31.25
C ILE A 38 -32.60 -15.94 -31.95
N ASN A 39 -32.48 -16.05 -33.27
CA ASN A 39 -33.09 -17.14 -34.02
C ASN A 39 -32.39 -18.47 -33.70
N ASP A 40 -33.12 -19.59 -33.68
CA ASP A 40 -32.57 -20.94 -33.44
C ASP A 40 -31.63 -21.42 -34.57
N SER A 41 -31.82 -20.91 -35.79
CA SER A 41 -31.01 -21.27 -36.97
C SER A 41 -30.92 -20.14 -38.00
N GLY A 42 -30.04 -20.32 -38.98
CA GLY A 42 -29.78 -19.36 -40.05
C GLY A 42 -28.68 -18.34 -39.72
N PRO A 43 -28.32 -17.47 -40.68
CA PRO A 43 -27.24 -16.50 -40.51
C PRO A 43 -27.38 -15.66 -39.24
N GLY A 44 -26.29 -15.54 -38.47
CA GLY A 44 -26.23 -14.77 -37.22
C GLY A 44 -26.79 -15.47 -35.98
N SER A 45 -27.33 -16.69 -36.09
CA SER A 45 -27.73 -17.52 -34.94
C SER A 45 -26.53 -18.18 -34.25
N LEU A 46 -26.70 -18.56 -32.97
CA LEU A 46 -25.69 -19.34 -32.23
C LEU A 46 -25.38 -20.68 -32.91
N ARG A 47 -26.41 -21.36 -33.43
CA ARG A 47 -26.24 -22.63 -34.15
C ARG A 47 -25.39 -22.47 -35.39
N GLN A 48 -25.64 -21.44 -36.19
CA GLN A 48 -24.84 -21.16 -37.38
C GLN A 48 -23.41 -20.75 -37.02
N ALA A 49 -23.23 -19.96 -35.95
CA ALA A 49 -21.92 -19.58 -35.45
C ALA A 49 -21.06 -20.81 -35.05
N VAL A 50 -21.65 -21.81 -34.38
CA VAL A 50 -20.96 -23.07 -34.04
C VAL A 50 -20.55 -23.85 -35.30
N ILE A 51 -21.39 -23.85 -36.33
CA ILE A 51 -21.08 -24.50 -37.62
C ILE A 51 -19.92 -23.78 -38.32
N ASP A 52 -20.00 -22.45 -38.41
CA ASP A 52 -19.06 -21.63 -39.17
C ASP A 52 -17.71 -21.48 -38.49
N ALA A 53 -17.66 -21.54 -37.16
CA ALA A 53 -16.43 -21.38 -36.40
C ALA A 53 -15.41 -22.50 -36.72
N PRO A 54 -14.14 -22.15 -37.03
CA PRO A 54 -13.04 -23.09 -37.07
C PRO A 54 -12.74 -23.68 -35.67
N SER A 55 -12.09 -24.85 -35.65
CA SER A 55 -11.64 -25.44 -34.38
C SER A 55 -10.60 -24.54 -33.70
N GLY A 56 -10.79 -24.24 -32.42
CA GLY A 56 -9.97 -23.36 -31.59
C GLY A 56 -10.45 -21.90 -31.55
N GLU A 57 -11.47 -21.54 -32.32
CA GLU A 57 -11.98 -20.17 -32.42
C GLU A 57 -12.90 -19.79 -31.24
N THR A 58 -13.04 -18.48 -31.00
CA THR A 58 -13.96 -17.91 -30.03
C THR A 58 -15.21 -17.36 -30.73
N ILE A 59 -16.38 -17.81 -30.28
CA ILE A 59 -17.70 -17.28 -30.64
C ILE A 59 -18.10 -16.25 -29.58
N THR A 60 -18.46 -15.04 -30.01
CA THR A 60 -18.95 -13.96 -29.14
C THR A 60 -20.38 -13.56 -29.51
N PHE A 61 -20.99 -12.68 -28.70
CA PHE A 61 -22.35 -12.19 -28.93
C PHE A 61 -22.33 -10.68 -29.12
N ASP A 62 -23.12 -10.21 -30.09
CA ASP A 62 -23.33 -8.79 -30.32
C ASP A 62 -23.99 -8.14 -29.10
N ALA A 63 -23.59 -6.90 -28.77
CA ALA A 63 -24.10 -6.18 -27.61
C ALA A 63 -25.62 -5.93 -27.68
N SER A 64 -26.23 -5.96 -28.87
CA SER A 64 -27.68 -5.89 -29.06
C SER A 64 -28.45 -7.07 -28.46
N LEU A 65 -27.76 -8.17 -28.12
CA LEU A 65 -28.35 -9.33 -27.46
C LEU A 65 -28.39 -9.22 -25.93
N ASN A 66 -27.86 -8.13 -25.35
CA ASN A 66 -27.95 -7.90 -23.91
C ASN A 66 -29.42 -7.76 -23.47
N GLY A 67 -29.80 -8.51 -22.44
CA GLY A 67 -31.15 -8.65 -21.92
C GLY A 67 -32.03 -9.65 -22.68
N GLN A 68 -31.54 -10.28 -23.75
CA GLN A 68 -32.33 -11.17 -24.59
C GLN A 68 -32.24 -12.65 -24.16
N THR A 69 -33.12 -13.46 -24.73
CA THR A 69 -33.12 -14.92 -24.58
C THR A 69 -33.03 -15.58 -25.96
N ILE A 70 -32.05 -16.46 -26.15
CA ILE A 70 -31.93 -17.32 -27.33
C ILE A 70 -32.62 -18.64 -26.99
N THR A 71 -33.70 -18.96 -27.68
CA THR A 71 -34.45 -20.20 -27.45
C THR A 71 -34.04 -21.26 -28.47
N LEU A 72 -33.55 -22.40 -28.00
CA LEU A 72 -33.14 -23.51 -28.85
C LEU A 72 -34.26 -24.54 -29.00
N LEU A 73 -34.53 -24.95 -30.24
CA LEU A 73 -35.54 -25.97 -30.55
C LEU A 73 -34.98 -27.40 -30.57
N ASN A 74 -33.68 -27.54 -30.82
CA ASN A 74 -32.95 -28.81 -30.87
C ASN A 74 -31.56 -28.66 -30.27
N SER A 75 -30.93 -29.77 -29.89
CA SER A 75 -29.55 -29.77 -29.38
C SER A 75 -28.57 -29.18 -30.39
N ILE A 76 -27.54 -28.50 -29.90
CA ILE A 76 -26.38 -28.09 -30.68
C ILE A 76 -25.27 -29.12 -30.44
N SER A 77 -24.81 -29.71 -31.54
CA SER A 77 -23.68 -30.64 -31.57
C SER A 77 -22.37 -29.86 -31.54
N LEU A 78 -21.46 -30.25 -30.65
CA LEU A 78 -20.14 -29.66 -30.49
C LEU A 78 -19.08 -30.70 -30.90
N ASP A 79 -18.60 -30.59 -32.13
CA ASP A 79 -17.73 -31.57 -32.78
C ASP A 79 -16.27 -31.09 -32.96
N LYS A 80 -15.95 -29.89 -32.45
CA LYS A 80 -14.66 -29.23 -32.59
C LYS A 80 -14.31 -28.41 -31.35
N ASN A 81 -13.05 -28.00 -31.21
CA ASN A 81 -12.63 -27.17 -30.08
C ASN A 81 -13.23 -25.77 -30.22
N LEU A 82 -13.86 -25.24 -29.17
CA LEU A 82 -14.54 -23.94 -29.23
C LEU A 82 -14.48 -23.21 -27.89
N THR A 83 -14.43 -21.88 -27.95
CA THR A 83 -14.78 -21.02 -26.82
C THR A 83 -16.07 -20.27 -27.15
N ILE A 84 -17.09 -20.33 -26.31
CA ILE A 84 -18.35 -19.60 -26.46
C ILE A 84 -18.42 -18.60 -25.31
N GLN A 85 -18.19 -17.33 -25.63
CA GLN A 85 -18.03 -16.25 -24.66
C GLN A 85 -19.22 -15.30 -24.69
N GLY A 86 -20.03 -15.35 -23.64
CA GLY A 86 -21.17 -14.47 -23.42
C GLY A 86 -20.79 -13.06 -22.97
N PRO A 87 -21.73 -12.10 -23.07
CA PRO A 87 -21.50 -10.72 -22.63
C PRO A 87 -21.52 -10.57 -21.09
N GLY A 88 -21.92 -11.61 -20.36
CA GLY A 88 -22.13 -11.65 -18.92
C GLY A 88 -23.28 -12.58 -18.58
N ALA A 89 -23.13 -13.45 -17.56
CA ALA A 89 -24.16 -14.46 -17.24
C ALA A 89 -25.51 -13.85 -16.80
N THR A 90 -25.54 -12.59 -16.39
CA THR A 90 -26.80 -11.88 -16.08
C THR A 90 -27.39 -11.14 -17.27
N LEU A 91 -26.70 -11.13 -18.42
CA LEU A 91 -27.05 -10.33 -19.60
C LEU A 91 -27.60 -11.15 -20.75
N LEU A 92 -27.33 -12.45 -20.85
CA LEU A 92 -27.82 -13.28 -21.95
C LEU A 92 -28.22 -14.67 -21.44
N THR A 93 -29.44 -15.08 -21.79
CA THR A 93 -29.94 -16.42 -21.47
C THR A 93 -30.01 -17.29 -22.72
N ILE A 94 -29.47 -18.51 -22.64
CA ILE A 94 -29.71 -19.58 -23.59
C ILE A 94 -30.75 -20.52 -22.95
N LEU A 95 -31.93 -20.58 -23.57
CA LEU A 95 -33.08 -21.31 -23.08
C LEU A 95 -33.32 -22.56 -23.91
N SER A 96 -33.57 -23.69 -23.27
CA SER A 96 -34.21 -24.85 -23.90
C SER A 96 -35.53 -25.13 -23.19
N ASN A 97 -36.64 -24.88 -23.90
CA ASN A 97 -38.00 -25.05 -23.38
C ASN A 97 -38.73 -26.26 -23.98
N ALA A 98 -38.09 -26.98 -24.92
CA ALA A 98 -38.68 -28.14 -25.55
C ALA A 98 -38.52 -29.38 -24.65
N PRO A 99 -39.61 -30.12 -24.36
CA PRO A 99 -39.49 -31.38 -23.66
C PRO A 99 -38.58 -32.31 -24.47
N PHE A 100 -37.68 -33.02 -23.79
CA PHE A 100 -36.76 -34.00 -24.40
C PHE A 100 -35.57 -33.44 -25.19
N VAL A 101 -35.29 -32.13 -25.13
CA VAL A 101 -34.14 -31.53 -25.82
C VAL A 101 -33.06 -31.10 -24.83
N ARG A 102 -31.81 -31.51 -25.07
CA ARG A 102 -30.62 -30.98 -24.37
C ARG A 102 -30.11 -29.73 -25.09
N VAL A 103 -29.51 -28.77 -24.39
CA VAL A 103 -28.93 -27.58 -25.03
C VAL A 103 -27.72 -27.97 -25.90
N PHE A 104 -26.75 -28.68 -25.32
CA PHE A 104 -25.51 -29.10 -26.00
C PHE A 104 -25.18 -30.58 -25.83
N ILE A 105 -24.54 -31.15 -26.85
CA ILE A 105 -23.96 -32.50 -26.82
C ILE A 105 -22.57 -32.42 -27.45
N THR A 106 -21.54 -32.97 -26.80
CA THR A 106 -20.24 -33.16 -27.45
C THR A 106 -20.32 -34.38 -28.36
N ASP A 107 -19.94 -34.23 -29.63
CA ASP A 107 -20.04 -35.28 -30.66
C ASP A 107 -18.73 -35.51 -31.41
N GLY A 108 -17.65 -34.85 -30.98
CA GLY A 108 -16.31 -35.10 -31.51
C GLY A 108 -15.57 -36.18 -30.70
N THR A 109 -14.33 -36.44 -31.09
CA THR A 109 -13.43 -37.33 -30.34
C THR A 109 -12.31 -36.49 -29.71
N GLY A 110 -12.39 -36.23 -28.41
CA GLY A 110 -11.38 -35.45 -27.69
C GLY A 110 -11.52 -33.94 -27.87
N VAL A 111 -12.76 -33.44 -28.00
CA VAL A 111 -13.00 -32.00 -28.18
C VAL A 111 -12.88 -31.25 -26.86
N THR A 112 -12.44 -29.99 -26.94
CA THR A 112 -12.35 -29.07 -25.80
C THR A 112 -13.27 -27.88 -26.01
N VAL A 113 -14.27 -27.72 -25.13
CA VAL A 113 -15.24 -26.61 -25.21
C VAL A 113 -15.23 -25.80 -23.91
N THR A 114 -15.18 -24.47 -24.05
CA THR A 114 -15.30 -23.54 -22.91
C THR A 114 -16.53 -22.67 -23.08
N PHE A 115 -17.36 -22.60 -22.04
CA PHE A 115 -18.45 -21.63 -21.88
C PHE A 115 -18.04 -20.59 -20.84
N ASP A 116 -17.99 -19.33 -21.23
CA ASP A 116 -17.68 -18.22 -20.34
C ASP A 116 -18.82 -17.20 -20.32
N ASN A 117 -19.20 -16.72 -19.12
CA ASN A 117 -20.13 -15.62 -18.95
C ASN A 117 -21.52 -15.81 -19.59
N LEU A 118 -22.11 -17.00 -19.46
CA LEU A 118 -23.43 -17.33 -20.01
C LEU A 118 -24.39 -17.84 -18.94
N LYS A 119 -25.69 -17.56 -19.11
CA LYS A 119 -26.76 -18.25 -18.38
C LYS A 119 -27.45 -19.26 -19.27
N PHE A 120 -27.64 -20.46 -18.74
CA PHE A 120 -28.44 -21.53 -19.30
C PHE A 120 -29.65 -21.74 -18.41
N ASP A 121 -30.85 -21.73 -19.01
CA ASP A 121 -32.12 -21.88 -18.30
C ASP A 121 -32.91 -23.02 -18.97
N GLY A 122 -33.40 -23.98 -18.21
CA GLY A 122 -34.17 -25.12 -18.73
C GLY A 122 -33.35 -26.30 -19.28
N GLY A 123 -33.99 -27.12 -20.12
CA GLY A 123 -33.43 -28.35 -20.70
C GLY A 123 -34.10 -29.66 -20.22
N GLY A 124 -34.35 -30.58 -21.16
CA GLY A 124 -35.01 -31.89 -20.93
C GLY A 124 -34.05 -33.09 -20.82
N ILE A 125 -34.49 -34.31 -21.20
CA ILE A 125 -33.88 -35.60 -20.81
C ILE A 125 -32.33 -35.69 -20.85
N GLY A 126 -31.73 -36.13 -19.73
CA GLY A 126 -30.33 -36.60 -19.63
C GLY A 126 -29.28 -35.54 -19.29
N GLY A 127 -29.59 -34.64 -18.36
CA GLY A 127 -28.76 -33.48 -18.00
C GLY A 127 -29.09 -32.29 -18.90
N GLY A 128 -30.16 -31.57 -18.60
CA GLY A 128 -30.86 -30.66 -19.52
C GLY A 128 -30.01 -29.67 -20.33
N ILE A 129 -28.82 -29.32 -19.86
CA ILE A 129 -27.93 -28.38 -20.53
C ILE A 129 -26.85 -29.09 -21.34
N LEU A 130 -26.20 -30.13 -20.80
CA LEU A 130 -25.02 -30.72 -21.42
C LEU A 130 -24.95 -32.24 -21.28
N HIS A 131 -24.62 -32.91 -22.39
CA HIS A 131 -23.99 -34.23 -22.38
C HIS A 131 -22.51 -34.10 -22.79
N ASN A 132 -21.60 -34.29 -21.83
CA ASN A 132 -20.17 -34.39 -22.12
C ASN A 132 -19.78 -35.85 -22.28
N LYS A 133 -19.45 -36.27 -23.50
CA LYS A 133 -19.11 -37.66 -23.81
C LYS A 133 -17.69 -38.03 -23.41
N ILE A 134 -17.45 -39.33 -23.40
CA ILE A 134 -16.16 -39.93 -23.04
C ILE A 134 -15.02 -39.31 -23.89
N ASN A 135 -13.92 -38.97 -23.23
CA ASN A 135 -12.72 -38.30 -23.77
C ASN A 135 -12.87 -36.81 -24.08
N ASP A 136 -14.07 -36.23 -24.02
CA ASP A 136 -14.25 -34.80 -24.27
C ASP A 136 -14.05 -33.98 -22.99
N THR A 137 -13.63 -32.73 -23.17
CA THR A 137 -13.35 -31.78 -22.09
C THR A 137 -14.26 -30.57 -22.20
N VAL A 138 -15.02 -30.28 -21.15
CA VAL A 138 -15.88 -29.09 -21.09
C VAL A 138 -15.57 -28.27 -19.85
N THR A 139 -15.49 -26.95 -20.03
CA THR A 139 -15.34 -25.98 -18.93
C THR A 139 -16.48 -24.98 -18.92
N PHE A 140 -17.10 -24.78 -17.77
CA PHE A 140 -17.93 -23.61 -17.47
C PHE A 140 -17.18 -22.67 -16.52
N THR A 141 -17.11 -21.40 -16.90
CA THR A 141 -16.51 -20.33 -16.09
C THR A 141 -17.43 -19.11 -16.07
N HIS A 142 -17.55 -18.45 -14.91
CA HIS A 142 -18.47 -17.32 -14.69
C HIS A 142 -19.91 -17.54 -15.18
N SER A 143 -20.39 -18.79 -15.19
CA SER A 143 -21.64 -19.17 -15.88
C SER A 143 -22.71 -19.64 -14.90
N ILE A 144 -23.98 -19.49 -15.28
CA ILE A 144 -25.14 -19.89 -14.46
C ILE A 144 -25.91 -20.98 -15.20
N LEU A 145 -26.16 -22.11 -14.55
CA LEU A 145 -26.95 -23.23 -15.08
C LEU A 145 -28.12 -23.46 -14.12
N THR A 146 -29.35 -23.17 -14.57
CA THR A 146 -30.49 -23.16 -13.67
C THR A 146 -31.76 -23.72 -14.26
N ASN A 147 -32.65 -24.20 -13.39
CA ASN A 147 -34.00 -24.67 -13.72
C ASN A 147 -34.04 -25.77 -14.80
N SER A 148 -32.95 -26.52 -14.98
CA SER A 148 -32.97 -27.72 -15.81
C SER A 148 -33.74 -28.83 -15.12
N GLY A 149 -34.53 -29.59 -15.85
CA GLY A 149 -35.46 -30.52 -15.25
C GLY A 149 -35.72 -31.75 -16.10
N ASP A 150 -35.40 -32.92 -15.56
CA ASP A 150 -35.88 -34.18 -16.12
C ASP A 150 -36.26 -35.19 -15.04
N ALA A 151 -37.57 -35.49 -14.96
CA ALA A 151 -38.12 -36.52 -14.08
C ALA A 151 -37.83 -37.95 -14.53
N GLY A 152 -37.20 -38.17 -15.71
CA GLY A 152 -36.98 -39.46 -16.33
C GLY A 152 -35.52 -39.94 -16.52
N SER A 153 -34.49 -39.15 -16.20
CA SER A 153 -33.08 -39.50 -16.49
C SER A 153 -32.06 -39.11 -15.41
N ILE A 154 -30.84 -39.62 -15.61
CA ILE A 154 -29.78 -39.79 -14.62
C ILE A 154 -29.21 -38.45 -14.11
N GLY A 155 -29.20 -37.37 -14.90
CA GLY A 155 -28.70 -36.05 -14.49
C GLY A 155 -29.73 -34.92 -14.67
N GLY A 156 -29.76 -33.96 -13.74
CA GLY A 156 -30.66 -32.80 -13.82
C GLY A 156 -30.22 -31.73 -14.81
N SER A 157 -29.02 -31.16 -14.66
CA SER A 157 -28.46 -30.18 -15.62
C SER A 157 -27.35 -30.73 -16.52
N ILE A 158 -26.54 -31.69 -16.06
CA ILE A 158 -25.40 -32.21 -16.82
C ILE A 158 -25.26 -33.72 -16.65
N LEU A 159 -25.01 -34.42 -17.76
CA LEU A 159 -24.45 -35.78 -17.77
C LEU A 159 -23.00 -35.70 -18.25
N ASN A 160 -22.06 -36.13 -17.41
CA ASN A 160 -20.64 -36.16 -17.69
C ASN A 160 -20.11 -37.59 -17.75
N GLU A 161 -19.51 -37.96 -18.87
CA GLU A 161 -18.74 -39.20 -19.07
C GLU A 161 -17.27 -38.89 -19.45
N GLY A 162 -16.94 -37.62 -19.67
CA GLY A 162 -15.60 -37.11 -19.98
C GLY A 162 -14.99 -36.31 -18.83
N THR A 163 -14.28 -35.22 -19.16
CA THR A 163 -13.72 -34.27 -18.19
C THR A 163 -14.55 -32.99 -18.14
N LEU A 164 -15.09 -32.66 -16.97
CA LEU A 164 -15.91 -31.46 -16.74
C LEU A 164 -15.30 -30.59 -15.66
N THR A 165 -15.16 -29.29 -15.94
CA THR A 165 -14.74 -28.28 -14.97
C THR A 165 -15.82 -27.20 -14.81
N ILE A 166 -16.23 -26.95 -13.57
CA ILE A 166 -17.07 -25.81 -13.17
C ILE A 166 -16.20 -24.89 -12.32
N SER A 167 -15.98 -23.65 -12.77
CA SER A 167 -14.99 -22.77 -12.16
C SER A 167 -15.39 -21.30 -12.10
N ASN A 168 -14.62 -20.51 -11.34
CA ASN A 168 -14.65 -19.05 -11.32
C ASN A 168 -16.06 -18.46 -11.16
N ASN A 169 -16.65 -18.66 -9.98
CA ASN A 169 -17.97 -18.18 -9.60
C ASN A 169 -19.10 -18.66 -10.54
N SER A 170 -18.98 -19.90 -11.02
CA SER A 170 -20.09 -20.54 -11.73
C SER A 170 -21.11 -21.09 -10.74
N THR A 171 -22.38 -21.09 -11.12
CA THR A 171 -23.49 -21.54 -10.24
C THR A 171 -24.38 -22.55 -10.96
N LEU A 172 -24.62 -23.70 -10.32
CA LEU A 172 -25.64 -24.66 -10.72
C LEU A 172 -26.77 -24.63 -9.70
N SER A 173 -27.94 -24.13 -10.07
CA SER A 173 -29.03 -23.91 -9.12
C SER A 173 -30.40 -24.37 -9.55
N ASN A 174 -31.23 -24.82 -8.61
CA ASN A 174 -32.64 -25.15 -8.87
C ASN A 174 -32.85 -26.18 -9.99
N ASN A 175 -31.86 -27.06 -10.21
CA ASN A 175 -31.98 -28.11 -11.20
C ASN A 175 -32.64 -29.34 -10.58
N THR A 176 -33.42 -30.07 -11.37
CA THR A 176 -34.15 -31.26 -10.95
C THR A 176 -33.79 -32.47 -11.82
N GLY A 177 -33.44 -33.59 -11.19
CA GLY A 177 -33.12 -34.84 -11.90
C GLY A 177 -33.72 -36.10 -11.27
N LEU A 178 -33.67 -37.22 -11.98
CA LEU A 178 -34.04 -38.51 -11.41
C LEU A 178 -32.97 -39.00 -10.45
N GLU A 179 -31.72 -39.17 -10.91
CA GLU A 179 -30.62 -39.77 -10.12
C GLU A 179 -29.63 -38.75 -9.54
N ALA A 180 -29.52 -37.56 -10.13
CA ALA A 180 -28.70 -36.45 -9.65
C ALA A 180 -29.38 -35.11 -9.94
N GLY A 181 -29.52 -34.23 -8.95
CA GLY A 181 -30.24 -32.98 -9.15
C GLY A 181 -29.51 -31.99 -10.05
N ALA A 182 -28.17 -31.95 -10.00
CA ALA A 182 -27.36 -31.08 -10.84
C ALA A 182 -26.52 -31.88 -11.85
N ILE A 183 -25.61 -32.75 -11.38
CA ILE A 183 -24.62 -33.41 -12.24
C ILE A 183 -24.59 -34.92 -11.97
N ALA A 184 -24.73 -35.71 -13.03
CA ALA A 184 -24.37 -37.12 -13.03
C ALA A 184 -22.97 -37.28 -13.65
N ASN A 185 -21.99 -37.69 -12.84
CA ASN A 185 -20.62 -37.98 -13.26
C ASN A 185 -20.46 -39.51 -13.39
N GLU A 186 -20.70 -40.03 -14.59
CA GLU A 186 -20.86 -41.47 -14.86
C GLU A 186 -19.62 -42.07 -15.54
N GLY A 187 -19.24 -43.26 -15.09
CA GLY A 187 -18.12 -44.02 -15.66
C GLY A 187 -16.81 -43.82 -14.89
N GLY A 188 -16.03 -44.89 -14.75
CA GLY A 188 -14.81 -44.90 -13.92
C GLY A 188 -13.67 -44.00 -14.41
N ALA A 189 -13.76 -43.49 -15.65
CA ALA A 189 -12.79 -42.55 -16.22
C ALA A 189 -13.29 -41.09 -16.22
N ALA A 190 -14.53 -40.83 -15.83
CA ALA A 190 -15.10 -39.48 -15.84
C ALA A 190 -14.51 -38.64 -14.70
N VAL A 191 -14.16 -37.39 -15.00
CA VAL A 191 -13.56 -36.45 -14.05
C VAL A 191 -14.44 -35.21 -13.95
N LEU A 192 -14.83 -34.86 -12.74
CA LEU A 192 -15.57 -33.65 -12.43
C LEU A 192 -14.78 -32.80 -11.43
N THR A 193 -14.44 -31.57 -11.82
CA THR A 193 -13.84 -30.57 -10.94
C THR A 193 -14.81 -29.40 -10.73
N ILE A 194 -15.05 -29.03 -9.47
CA ILE A 194 -15.81 -27.84 -9.08
C ILE A 194 -14.89 -26.97 -8.24
N ALA A 195 -14.54 -25.79 -8.73
CA ALA A 195 -13.58 -24.90 -8.10
C ALA A 195 -14.15 -23.48 -7.96
N ASN A 196 -14.11 -22.89 -6.76
CA ASN A 196 -14.58 -21.52 -6.52
C ASN A 196 -15.98 -21.27 -7.12
N SER A 197 -16.91 -22.20 -6.89
CA SER A 197 -18.22 -22.26 -7.56
C SER A 197 -19.28 -22.87 -6.63
N SER A 198 -20.55 -22.71 -6.98
CA SER A 198 -21.67 -23.08 -6.11
C SER A 198 -22.67 -24.04 -6.78
N VAL A 199 -23.17 -25.02 -6.01
CA VAL A 199 -24.23 -25.96 -6.41
C VAL A 199 -25.34 -25.91 -5.38
N ILE A 200 -26.43 -25.22 -5.71
CA ILE A 200 -27.40 -24.72 -4.73
C ILE A 200 -28.83 -25.16 -5.04
N ASN A 201 -29.58 -25.65 -4.05
CA ASN A 201 -31.01 -25.93 -4.15
C ASN A 201 -31.38 -26.86 -5.31
N ASN A 202 -30.52 -27.83 -5.63
CA ASN A 202 -30.85 -28.83 -6.63
C ASN A 202 -31.61 -29.98 -5.99
N THR A 203 -32.53 -30.57 -6.74
CA THR A 203 -33.42 -31.61 -6.23
C THR A 203 -33.27 -32.87 -7.08
N ALA A 204 -33.19 -34.03 -6.43
CA ALA A 204 -33.39 -35.29 -7.11
C ALA A 204 -34.54 -36.09 -6.50
N THR A 205 -35.09 -37.00 -7.29
CA THR A 205 -36.05 -37.98 -6.76
C THR A 205 -35.37 -39.27 -6.30
N ARG A 206 -34.11 -39.50 -6.68
CA ARG A 206 -33.29 -40.66 -6.28
C ARG A 206 -31.83 -40.25 -6.12
N ASN A 207 -31.07 -41.07 -5.40
CA ASN A 207 -29.60 -41.08 -5.36
C ASN A 207 -28.90 -39.80 -4.84
N ALA A 208 -28.84 -38.68 -5.57
CA ALA A 208 -28.09 -37.50 -5.12
C ALA A 208 -28.82 -36.18 -5.35
N GLY A 209 -29.00 -35.36 -4.30
CA GLY A 209 -29.68 -34.06 -4.47
C GLY A 209 -28.87 -33.10 -5.34
N ALA A 210 -27.53 -33.17 -5.33
CA ALA A 210 -26.68 -32.42 -6.25
C ALA A 210 -25.93 -33.32 -7.25
N ILE A 211 -25.04 -34.17 -6.75
CA ILE A 211 -24.04 -34.85 -7.59
C ILE A 211 -24.05 -36.36 -7.33
N ARG A 212 -24.29 -37.13 -8.39
CA ARG A 212 -24.04 -38.57 -8.40
C ARG A 212 -22.68 -38.83 -9.04
N ASN A 213 -21.80 -39.50 -8.32
CA ASN A 213 -20.43 -39.76 -8.75
C ASN A 213 -20.15 -41.26 -8.87
N GLY A 214 -19.77 -41.71 -10.07
CA GLY A 214 -19.17 -43.02 -10.34
C GLY A 214 -17.70 -42.96 -10.79
N GLY A 215 -17.15 -41.76 -11.01
CA GLY A 215 -15.77 -41.51 -11.42
C GLY A 215 -14.98 -40.73 -10.35
N GLN A 216 -14.21 -39.73 -10.79
CA GLN A 216 -13.48 -38.81 -9.92
C GLN A 216 -14.24 -37.48 -9.75
N LEU A 217 -14.43 -37.06 -8.52
CA LEU A 217 -15.00 -35.75 -8.14
C LEU A 217 -14.01 -34.98 -7.27
N ILE A 218 -13.69 -33.75 -7.68
CA ILE A 218 -12.84 -32.81 -6.95
C ILE A 218 -13.65 -31.55 -6.68
N ILE A 219 -13.76 -31.16 -5.42
CA ILE A 219 -14.45 -29.94 -4.98
C ILE A 219 -13.45 -29.09 -4.19
N GLN A 220 -13.24 -27.85 -4.62
CA GLN A 220 -12.27 -26.94 -4.03
C GLN A 220 -12.84 -25.53 -3.89
N ASP A 221 -12.68 -24.91 -2.71
CA ASP A 221 -13.10 -23.52 -2.45
C ASP A 221 -14.58 -23.27 -2.84
N SER A 222 -15.43 -24.28 -2.66
CA SER A 222 -16.76 -24.37 -3.28
C SER A 222 -17.88 -24.61 -2.28
N ALA A 223 -19.13 -24.39 -2.71
CA ALA A 223 -20.30 -24.55 -1.86
C ALA A 223 -21.37 -25.45 -2.46
N LEU A 224 -21.83 -26.44 -1.70
CA LEU A 224 -22.95 -27.32 -2.02
C LEU A 224 -24.03 -27.12 -0.94
N ILE A 225 -25.08 -26.35 -1.26
CA ILE A 225 -26.02 -25.85 -0.25
C ILE A 225 -27.46 -26.19 -0.61
N GLY A 226 -28.24 -26.67 0.37
CA GLY A 226 -29.69 -26.78 0.21
C GLY A 226 -30.14 -27.85 -0.80
N ASN A 227 -29.27 -28.80 -1.16
CA ASN A 227 -29.61 -29.82 -2.15
C ASN A 227 -30.39 -30.95 -1.48
N GLU A 228 -31.39 -31.49 -2.18
CA GLU A 228 -32.39 -32.36 -1.57
C GLU A 228 -32.70 -33.59 -2.41
N VAL A 229 -32.88 -34.74 -1.75
CA VAL A 229 -33.52 -35.91 -2.35
C VAL A 229 -34.94 -36.08 -1.82
N THR A 230 -35.93 -35.87 -2.69
CA THR A 230 -37.36 -35.82 -2.37
C THR A 230 -38.08 -37.18 -2.50
N GLY A 231 -37.44 -38.19 -3.08
CA GLY A 231 -38.05 -39.51 -3.28
C GLY A 231 -38.41 -40.23 -1.98
N VAL A 232 -39.61 -40.81 -1.94
CA VAL A 232 -40.14 -41.53 -0.76
C VAL A 232 -39.64 -42.98 -0.75
N LEU A 233 -39.21 -43.44 0.44
CA LEU A 233 -38.94 -44.82 0.89
C LEU A 233 -38.27 -45.77 -0.14
N GLY A 234 -36.97 -46.03 0.06
CA GLY A 234 -36.25 -47.15 -0.56
C GLY A 234 -35.07 -46.77 -1.46
N THR A 235 -34.75 -45.48 -1.60
CA THR A 235 -33.58 -45.01 -2.36
C THR A 235 -32.38 -44.79 -1.42
N ASP A 236 -31.24 -45.39 -1.76
CA ASP A 236 -30.00 -45.26 -1.00
C ASP A 236 -29.29 -43.96 -1.38
N ALA A 237 -29.85 -42.83 -0.95
CA ALA A 237 -29.49 -41.50 -1.42
C ALA A 237 -28.48 -40.77 -0.50
N GLY A 238 -27.81 -39.74 -1.03
CA GLY A 238 -27.08 -38.71 -0.28
C GLY A 238 -27.58 -37.31 -0.67
N GLY A 239 -27.71 -36.38 0.28
CA GLY A 239 -28.45 -35.13 0.03
C GLY A 239 -27.68 -34.17 -0.86
N ALA A 240 -26.37 -34.02 -0.67
CA ALA A 240 -25.51 -33.34 -1.64
C ALA A 240 -24.92 -34.34 -2.64
N ILE A 241 -24.19 -35.34 -2.14
CA ILE A 241 -23.35 -36.22 -2.97
C ILE A 241 -23.72 -37.68 -2.70
N GLN A 242 -23.92 -38.46 -3.76
CA GLN A 242 -23.80 -39.91 -3.73
C GLN A 242 -22.50 -40.32 -4.43
N ASN A 243 -21.60 -40.98 -3.72
CA ASN A 243 -20.40 -41.58 -4.28
C ASN A 243 -20.59 -43.11 -4.40
N ASN A 244 -20.71 -43.60 -5.63
CA ASN A 244 -20.99 -44.99 -5.94
C ASN A 244 -19.73 -45.67 -6.50
N GLY A 245 -18.80 -46.06 -5.63
CA GLY A 245 -17.54 -46.71 -6.00
C GLY A 245 -16.48 -45.78 -6.61
N GLY A 246 -16.76 -44.48 -6.75
CA GLY A 246 -15.83 -43.48 -7.23
C GLY A 246 -14.93 -42.88 -6.13
N SER A 247 -14.18 -41.83 -6.48
CA SER A 247 -13.36 -41.05 -5.55
C SER A 247 -13.85 -39.62 -5.44
N VAL A 248 -14.01 -39.11 -4.21
CA VAL A 248 -14.38 -37.73 -3.91
C VAL A 248 -13.29 -37.07 -3.09
N THR A 249 -12.83 -35.89 -3.52
CA THR A 249 -11.91 -35.03 -2.75
C THR A 249 -12.56 -33.68 -2.52
N ILE A 250 -12.67 -33.24 -1.27
CA ILE A 250 -13.27 -31.98 -0.87
C ILE A 250 -12.24 -31.18 -0.07
N THR A 251 -11.94 -29.96 -0.52
CA THR A 251 -10.96 -29.08 0.12
C THR A 251 -11.53 -27.67 0.25
N ASN A 252 -11.36 -27.04 1.42
CA ASN A 252 -11.78 -25.65 1.66
C ASN A 252 -13.24 -25.36 1.25
N SER A 253 -14.14 -26.32 1.42
CA SER A 253 -15.49 -26.22 0.86
C SER A 253 -16.58 -26.34 1.92
N ASN A 254 -17.75 -25.79 1.62
CA ASN A 254 -18.93 -25.85 2.48
C ASN A 254 -20.01 -26.78 1.90
N LEU A 255 -20.42 -27.78 2.66
CA LEU A 255 -21.57 -28.64 2.36
C LEU A 255 -22.60 -28.43 3.46
N SER A 256 -23.61 -27.59 3.21
CA SER A 256 -24.59 -27.24 4.24
C SER A 256 -26.04 -27.38 3.82
N ASP A 257 -26.89 -27.64 4.82
CA ASP A 257 -28.35 -27.63 4.66
C ASP A 257 -28.87 -28.64 3.61
N ASN A 258 -28.09 -29.69 3.32
CA ASN A 258 -28.48 -30.71 2.36
C ASN A 258 -29.30 -31.80 3.05
N THR A 259 -30.31 -32.32 2.36
CA THR A 259 -31.29 -33.25 2.93
C THR A 259 -31.42 -34.52 2.11
N ALA A 260 -31.39 -35.66 2.78
CA ALA A 260 -31.66 -36.96 2.21
C ALA A 260 -32.74 -37.70 3.00
N ALA A 261 -33.63 -38.39 2.29
CA ALA A 261 -34.67 -39.19 2.94
C ALA A 261 -34.11 -40.35 3.78
N LYS A 262 -32.92 -40.89 3.46
CA LYS A 262 -32.38 -42.11 4.09
C LYS A 262 -30.97 -41.92 4.65
N TYR A 263 -29.94 -41.95 3.82
CA TYR A 263 -28.54 -41.95 4.25
C TYR A 263 -27.89 -40.59 3.96
N GLY A 264 -26.86 -40.20 4.72
CA GLY A 264 -25.90 -39.19 4.29
C GLY A 264 -26.55 -37.87 3.87
N GLY A 265 -27.08 -37.08 4.79
CA GLY A 265 -27.69 -35.78 4.47
C GLY A 265 -26.76 -34.89 3.64
N GLY A 266 -25.45 -34.95 3.90
CA GLY A 266 -24.43 -34.39 3.01
C GLY A 266 -23.95 -35.41 1.98
N ILE A 267 -23.27 -36.46 2.43
CA ILE A 267 -22.58 -37.43 1.57
C ILE A 267 -23.02 -38.87 1.89
N HIS A 268 -23.42 -39.61 0.87
CA HIS A 268 -23.55 -41.06 0.93
C HIS A 268 -22.41 -41.72 0.13
N ASN A 269 -21.49 -42.39 0.82
CA ASN A 269 -20.39 -43.14 0.21
C ASN A 269 -20.72 -44.64 0.22
N GLN A 270 -20.70 -45.29 -0.94
CA GLN A 270 -21.05 -46.71 -1.07
C GLN A 270 -20.15 -47.47 -2.06
N SER A 271 -20.33 -48.79 -2.14
CA SER A 271 -19.72 -49.66 -3.15
C SER A 271 -18.19 -49.61 -3.18
N GLY A 272 -17.52 -49.45 -2.02
CA GLY A 272 -16.07 -49.33 -1.95
C GLY A 272 -15.51 -47.94 -2.31
N GLY A 273 -16.37 -46.93 -2.44
CA GLY A 273 -15.96 -45.56 -2.76
C GLY A 273 -15.03 -44.94 -1.71
N THR A 274 -14.22 -43.96 -2.14
CA THR A 274 -13.31 -43.21 -1.27
C THR A 274 -13.70 -41.74 -1.19
N VAL A 275 -13.75 -41.19 0.03
CA VAL A 275 -13.99 -39.77 0.28
C VAL A 275 -12.86 -39.20 1.13
N VAL A 276 -12.27 -38.10 0.66
CA VAL A 276 -11.25 -37.33 1.39
C VAL A 276 -11.76 -35.91 1.60
N ILE A 277 -11.80 -35.46 2.84
CA ILE A 277 -12.29 -34.12 3.23
C ILE A 277 -11.18 -33.40 4.00
N SER A 278 -10.81 -32.21 3.55
CA SER A 278 -9.80 -31.39 4.21
C SER A 278 -10.24 -29.93 4.33
N SER A 279 -9.95 -29.29 5.46
CA SER A 279 -10.19 -27.85 5.67
C SER A 279 -11.63 -27.40 5.33
N SER A 280 -12.63 -28.27 5.51
CA SER A 280 -13.98 -28.08 4.97
C SER A 280 -15.04 -28.13 6.07
N THR A 281 -16.20 -27.55 5.80
CA THR A 281 -17.33 -27.50 6.75
C THR A 281 -18.50 -28.30 6.20
N LEU A 282 -19.00 -29.24 7.00
CA LEU A 282 -20.23 -29.98 6.74
C LEU A 282 -21.23 -29.66 7.85
N SER A 283 -22.26 -28.88 7.57
CA SER A 283 -23.17 -28.41 8.62
C SER A 283 -24.65 -28.44 8.30
N ASN A 284 -25.47 -28.68 9.31
CA ASN A 284 -26.94 -28.69 9.19
C ASN A 284 -27.47 -29.65 8.10
N ASN A 285 -26.71 -30.70 7.77
CA ASN A 285 -27.19 -31.71 6.84
C ASN A 285 -28.10 -32.70 7.57
N HIS A 286 -29.14 -33.16 6.89
CA HIS A 286 -30.22 -33.95 7.48
C HIS A 286 -30.47 -35.26 6.75
N ALA A 287 -30.39 -36.38 7.49
CA ALA A 287 -30.79 -37.71 7.03
C ALA A 287 -32.07 -38.13 7.78
N THR A 288 -33.23 -38.13 7.12
CA THR A 288 -34.53 -38.21 7.81
C THR A 288 -34.84 -39.57 8.45
N ASN A 289 -34.53 -40.68 7.77
CA ASN A 289 -35.00 -42.02 8.20
C ASN A 289 -33.88 -43.03 8.49
N SER A 290 -32.60 -42.66 8.37
CA SER A 290 -31.49 -43.60 8.64
C SER A 290 -30.28 -42.90 9.26
N PHE A 291 -29.07 -43.42 9.03
CA PHE A 291 -27.85 -43.00 9.71
C PHE A 291 -26.98 -42.05 8.88
N GLY A 292 -26.13 -41.28 9.56
CA GLY A 292 -25.16 -40.38 8.92
C GLY A 292 -25.76 -39.06 8.48
N GLY A 293 -26.05 -38.15 9.42
CA GLY A 293 -26.65 -36.85 9.09
C GLY A 293 -25.76 -36.01 8.17
N ALA A 294 -24.44 -35.99 8.43
CA ALA A 294 -23.47 -35.43 7.49
C ALA A 294 -23.02 -36.48 6.47
N ILE A 295 -22.53 -37.62 6.96
CA ILE A 295 -21.90 -38.65 6.13
C ILE A 295 -22.42 -40.04 6.51
N ALA A 296 -22.90 -40.79 5.52
CA ALA A 296 -23.09 -42.23 5.63
C ALA A 296 -22.01 -42.94 4.82
N ASN A 297 -21.20 -43.78 5.47
CA ASN A 297 -20.15 -44.55 4.83
C ASN A 297 -20.52 -46.04 4.82
N GLN A 298 -20.97 -46.57 3.69
CA GLN A 298 -21.38 -47.97 3.51
C GLN A 298 -20.35 -48.75 2.70
N SER A 299 -19.62 -49.64 3.36
CA SER A 299 -18.55 -50.44 2.77
C SER A 299 -17.46 -49.62 2.05
N GLY A 300 -17.26 -48.35 2.43
CA GLY A 300 -16.30 -47.44 1.80
C GLY A 300 -15.23 -46.91 2.76
N THR A 301 -14.40 -45.99 2.26
CA THR A 301 -13.33 -45.32 3.04
C THR A 301 -13.57 -43.82 3.10
N VAL A 302 -13.54 -43.26 4.32
CA VAL A 302 -13.66 -41.81 4.57
C VAL A 302 -12.47 -41.33 5.39
N ASN A 303 -11.75 -40.32 4.88
CA ASN A 303 -10.66 -39.65 5.58
C ASN A 303 -11.00 -38.17 5.76
N ILE A 304 -11.05 -37.71 7.00
CA ILE A 304 -11.38 -36.32 7.35
C ILE A 304 -10.20 -35.71 8.10
N THR A 305 -9.74 -34.56 7.63
CA THR A 305 -8.64 -33.83 8.24
C THR A 305 -8.96 -32.36 8.38
N ASN A 306 -8.60 -31.71 9.49
CA ASN A 306 -8.69 -30.25 9.62
C ASN A 306 -10.08 -29.69 9.31
N SER A 307 -11.15 -30.43 9.61
CA SER A 307 -12.50 -30.12 9.11
C SER A 307 -13.52 -30.08 10.24
N THR A 308 -14.63 -29.37 10.02
CA THR A 308 -15.70 -29.21 11.00
C THR A 308 -16.99 -29.85 10.51
N LEU A 309 -17.57 -30.74 11.32
CA LEU A 309 -18.90 -31.33 11.12
C LEU A 309 -19.81 -30.89 12.26
N SER A 310 -20.79 -30.02 12.00
CA SER A 310 -21.64 -29.47 13.06
C SER A 310 -23.11 -29.31 12.72
N GLY A 311 -23.99 -29.54 13.70
CA GLY A 311 -25.43 -29.31 13.52
C GLY A 311 -26.11 -30.35 12.62
N ASN A 312 -25.42 -31.44 12.26
CA ASN A 312 -25.98 -32.44 11.37
C ASN A 312 -26.91 -33.38 12.14
N THR A 313 -27.96 -33.86 11.48
CA THR A 313 -29.04 -34.59 12.15
C THR A 313 -29.38 -35.89 11.41
N ALA A 314 -29.52 -36.99 12.16
CA ALA A 314 -29.89 -38.30 11.64
C ALA A 314 -31.11 -38.87 12.35
N GLY A 315 -32.02 -39.45 11.58
CA GLY A 315 -33.25 -40.06 12.07
C GLY A 315 -33.04 -41.32 12.91
N THR A 316 -31.87 -41.94 12.86
CA THR A 316 -31.52 -43.14 13.66
C THR A 316 -30.17 -43.01 14.34
N ASP A 317 -29.06 -43.28 13.65
CA ASP A 317 -27.73 -43.32 14.25
C ASP A 317 -26.73 -42.38 13.55
N GLY A 318 -25.65 -41.98 14.20
CA GLY A 318 -24.57 -41.23 13.54
C GLY A 318 -25.00 -39.85 13.06
N GLY A 319 -25.39 -38.96 13.97
CA GLY A 319 -25.88 -37.61 13.63
C GLY A 319 -24.89 -36.84 12.77
N GLY A 320 -23.60 -36.94 13.08
CA GLY A 320 -22.52 -36.54 12.20
C GLY A 320 -22.23 -37.60 11.15
N ILE A 321 -21.71 -38.76 11.60
CA ILE A 321 -21.23 -39.82 10.73
C ILE A 321 -21.80 -41.17 11.16
N GLY A 322 -22.41 -41.91 10.25
CA GLY A 322 -22.64 -43.34 10.43
C GLY A 322 -21.68 -44.13 9.55
N ASN A 323 -20.87 -44.98 10.19
CA ASN A 323 -19.76 -45.68 9.58
C ASN A 323 -19.98 -47.20 9.58
N ASP A 324 -20.21 -47.71 8.37
CA ASP A 324 -20.20 -49.12 7.99
C ASP A 324 -19.03 -49.40 7.04
N GLY A 325 -17.86 -48.85 7.34
CA GLY A 325 -16.64 -49.02 6.56
C GLY A 325 -15.41 -48.57 7.35
N THR A 326 -14.45 -47.94 6.68
CA THR A 326 -13.26 -47.36 7.34
C THR A 326 -13.40 -45.85 7.45
N LEU A 327 -13.21 -45.32 8.67
CA LEU A 327 -13.21 -43.89 8.96
C LEU A 327 -11.91 -43.47 9.65
N THR A 328 -11.25 -42.44 9.12
CA THR A 328 -10.12 -41.75 9.76
C THR A 328 -10.49 -40.30 10.03
N LEU A 329 -10.25 -39.82 11.25
CA LEU A 329 -10.57 -38.46 11.69
C LEU A 329 -9.38 -37.81 12.40
N VAL A 330 -8.79 -36.78 11.80
CA VAL A 330 -7.56 -36.17 12.32
C VAL A 330 -7.68 -34.64 12.37
N ASN A 331 -7.25 -34.00 13.45
CA ASN A 331 -7.31 -32.53 13.61
C ASN A 331 -8.71 -31.96 13.30
N SER A 332 -9.80 -32.63 13.67
CA SER A 332 -11.14 -32.26 13.19
C SER A 332 -12.11 -32.06 14.34
N THR A 333 -13.18 -31.29 14.10
CA THR A 333 -14.18 -30.95 15.11
C THR A 333 -15.57 -31.50 14.73
N LEU A 334 -16.14 -32.34 15.59
CA LEU A 334 -17.52 -32.84 15.49
C LEU A 334 -18.33 -32.38 16.72
N SER A 335 -19.28 -31.46 16.52
CA SER A 335 -20.09 -30.92 17.62
C SER A 335 -21.53 -30.62 17.22
N TYR A 336 -22.45 -30.57 18.18
CA TYR A 336 -23.87 -30.28 17.96
C TYR A 336 -24.54 -31.18 16.92
N ASN A 337 -24.03 -32.38 16.69
CA ASN A 337 -24.68 -33.35 15.82
C ASN A 337 -25.67 -34.19 16.63
N GLU A 338 -26.81 -34.53 16.02
CA GLU A 338 -27.93 -35.19 16.69
C GLU A 338 -28.34 -36.49 15.99
N ALA A 339 -28.50 -37.55 16.76
CA ALA A 339 -29.12 -38.80 16.32
C ALA A 339 -30.26 -39.19 17.26
N SER A 340 -31.36 -39.74 16.75
CA SER A 340 -32.47 -40.15 17.62
C SER A 340 -32.12 -41.33 18.53
N LEU A 341 -31.24 -42.24 18.08
CA LEU A 341 -30.91 -43.50 18.75
C LEU A 341 -29.46 -43.52 19.22
N SER A 342 -28.46 -43.73 18.35
CA SER A 342 -27.07 -43.94 18.79
C SER A 342 -26.05 -43.06 18.09
N GLY A 343 -24.99 -42.65 18.80
CA GLY A 343 -23.85 -41.99 18.18
C GLY A 343 -24.21 -40.62 17.60
N GLY A 344 -24.51 -39.64 18.45
CA GLY A 344 -24.86 -38.29 17.99
C GLY A 344 -23.77 -37.70 17.09
N ALA A 345 -22.49 -37.90 17.43
CA ALA A 345 -21.39 -37.58 16.53
C ALA A 345 -21.10 -38.72 15.56
N ILE A 346 -20.78 -39.91 16.07
CA ILE A 346 -20.34 -41.05 15.27
C ILE A 346 -21.02 -42.35 15.74
N TYR A 347 -21.55 -43.10 14.79
CA TYR A 347 -21.97 -44.49 14.98
C TYR A 347 -21.09 -45.43 14.15
N ILE A 348 -20.59 -46.51 14.74
CA ILE A 348 -19.75 -47.53 14.06
C ILE A 348 -20.48 -48.87 14.11
N THR A 349 -20.69 -49.51 12.96
CA THR A 349 -21.29 -50.86 12.90
C THR A 349 -20.28 -51.96 13.24
N SER A 350 -20.79 -53.16 13.54
CA SER A 350 -19.96 -54.32 13.91
C SER A 350 -18.95 -54.69 12.83
N GLY A 351 -17.70 -54.89 13.22
CA GLY A 351 -16.61 -55.28 12.31
C GLY A 351 -15.92 -54.13 11.57
N ASN A 352 -16.38 -52.89 11.74
CA ASN A 352 -15.85 -51.70 11.07
C ASN A 352 -14.96 -50.84 11.98
N ILE A 353 -14.20 -49.92 11.39
CA ILE A 353 -13.07 -49.24 12.04
C ILE A 353 -13.25 -47.72 12.03
N LEU A 354 -13.03 -47.10 13.20
CA LEU A 354 -12.71 -45.67 13.35
C LEU A 354 -11.27 -45.53 13.85
N THR A 355 -10.50 -44.63 13.24
CA THR A 355 -9.22 -44.14 13.76
C THR A 355 -9.29 -42.63 14.01
N SER A 356 -8.89 -42.14 15.19
CA SER A 356 -8.93 -40.71 15.52
C SER A 356 -7.68 -40.19 16.23
N GLY A 357 -7.25 -38.96 15.92
CA GLY A 357 -6.19 -38.25 16.66
C GLY A 357 -6.27 -36.72 16.52
N ASN A 358 -5.85 -35.97 17.54
CA ASN A 358 -5.97 -34.50 17.59
C ASN A 358 -7.40 -33.97 17.33
N SER A 359 -8.45 -34.78 17.53
CA SER A 359 -9.81 -34.41 17.13
C SER A 359 -10.70 -34.11 18.33
N LEU A 360 -11.59 -33.12 18.17
CA LEU A 360 -12.57 -32.69 19.14
C LEU A 360 -13.94 -33.29 18.79
N ILE A 361 -14.54 -34.06 19.68
CA ILE A 361 -15.84 -34.72 19.49
C ILE A 361 -16.68 -34.50 20.75
N ALA A 362 -17.45 -33.42 20.80
CA ALA A 362 -18.14 -33.03 22.03
C ALA A 362 -19.42 -32.21 21.76
N GLY A 363 -20.36 -32.23 22.71
CA GLY A 363 -21.64 -31.50 22.60
C GLY A 363 -22.59 -32.07 21.56
N ASN A 364 -22.53 -33.39 21.31
CA ASN A 364 -23.42 -34.10 20.41
C ASN A 364 -24.54 -34.78 21.21
N THR A 365 -25.66 -35.13 20.57
CA THR A 365 -26.85 -35.66 21.25
C THR A 365 -27.33 -36.96 20.61
N ALA A 366 -27.55 -37.98 21.46
CA ALA A 366 -28.27 -39.20 21.10
C ALA A 366 -28.77 -39.91 22.36
N THR A 367 -29.69 -40.85 22.19
CA THR A 367 -30.17 -41.69 23.31
C THR A 367 -29.06 -42.59 23.86
N LEU A 368 -28.21 -43.13 23.00
CA LEU A 368 -27.12 -44.06 23.33
C LEU A 368 -25.78 -43.55 22.77
N GLY A 369 -24.78 -43.35 23.63
CA GLY A 369 -23.46 -42.87 23.19
C GLY A 369 -23.53 -41.55 22.40
N PRO A 370 -23.90 -40.43 23.05
CA PRO A 370 -24.12 -39.14 22.39
C PRO A 370 -22.95 -38.68 21.53
N GLU A 371 -21.70 -38.95 21.90
CA GLU A 371 -20.53 -38.67 21.06
C GLU A 371 -20.24 -39.84 20.13
N ILE A 372 -19.79 -40.97 20.67
CA ILE A 372 -19.47 -42.16 19.87
C ILE A 372 -20.20 -43.38 20.41
N TYR A 373 -20.97 -44.03 19.54
CA TYR A 373 -21.46 -45.38 19.77
C TYR A 373 -20.67 -46.36 18.89
N ASN A 374 -19.90 -47.24 19.53
CA ASN A 374 -18.98 -48.15 18.85
C ASN A 374 -19.47 -49.61 18.95
N ALA A 375 -20.11 -50.14 17.90
CA ALA A 375 -20.33 -51.58 17.78
C ALA A 375 -19.15 -52.32 17.12
N GLY A 376 -18.18 -51.59 16.56
CA GLY A 376 -16.98 -52.10 15.89
C GLY A 376 -15.71 -51.90 16.71
N THR A 377 -14.67 -51.39 16.04
CA THR A 377 -13.37 -51.06 16.63
C THR A 377 -13.11 -49.57 16.57
N PHE A 378 -12.78 -48.98 17.72
CA PHE A 378 -12.26 -47.62 17.80
C PHE A 378 -10.78 -47.61 18.20
N THR A 379 -9.95 -47.04 17.34
CA THR A 379 -8.52 -46.83 17.53
C THR A 379 -8.21 -45.35 17.74
N SER A 380 -7.88 -44.96 18.95
CA SER A 380 -7.28 -43.65 19.25
C SER A 380 -5.78 -43.67 18.96
N ASN A 381 -5.30 -42.63 18.28
CA ASN A 381 -3.89 -42.26 18.15
C ASN A 381 -3.45 -41.25 19.24
N GLY A 382 -4.31 -40.98 20.22
CA GLY A 382 -4.11 -40.01 21.29
C GLY A 382 -4.54 -38.59 20.92
N TYR A 383 -4.51 -37.71 21.92
CA TYR A 383 -4.77 -36.28 21.77
C TYR A 383 -6.17 -35.91 21.26
N ASN A 384 -7.16 -36.77 21.47
CA ASN A 384 -8.56 -36.46 21.20
C ASN A 384 -9.22 -35.82 22.42
N LEU A 385 -10.20 -34.96 22.20
CA LEU A 385 -11.08 -34.44 23.25
C LEU A 385 -12.49 -34.98 22.99
N ILE A 386 -12.94 -35.96 23.78
CA ILE A 386 -14.21 -36.67 23.55
C ILE A 386 -15.09 -36.64 24.82
N GLY A 387 -16.34 -36.19 24.69
CA GLY A 387 -17.39 -36.34 25.71
C GLY A 387 -18.10 -35.06 26.18
N PHE A 388 -19.19 -35.25 26.94
CA PHE A 388 -19.96 -34.23 27.66
C PHE A 388 -20.67 -34.86 28.87
N ASN A 389 -20.36 -34.41 30.08
CA ASN A 389 -20.81 -34.99 31.36
C ASN A 389 -20.34 -36.44 31.58
N SER A 390 -20.24 -36.86 32.84
CA SER A 390 -19.41 -37.99 33.35
C SER A 390 -19.75 -39.43 32.87
N THR A 391 -20.51 -39.60 31.79
CA THR A 391 -20.74 -40.91 31.15
C THR A 391 -19.76 -41.03 29.98
N LEU A 392 -18.94 -42.08 29.96
CA LEU A 392 -17.88 -42.27 28.94
C LEU A 392 -18.40 -41.95 27.52
N GLY A 393 -17.87 -40.91 26.88
CA GLY A 393 -18.30 -40.43 25.55
C GLY A 393 -18.12 -41.45 24.42
N VAL A 394 -17.44 -42.58 24.71
CA VAL A 394 -17.42 -43.75 23.83
C VAL A 394 -18.14 -44.89 24.55
N VAL A 395 -19.21 -45.39 23.94
CA VAL A 395 -20.01 -46.49 24.48
C VAL A 395 -19.90 -47.71 23.59
N ASN A 396 -19.74 -48.89 24.21
CA ASN A 396 -19.70 -50.22 23.59
C ASN A 396 -18.43 -50.55 22.76
N GLY A 397 -18.26 -51.84 22.44
CA GLY A 397 -17.25 -52.35 21.49
C GLY A 397 -15.82 -52.52 22.03
N THR A 398 -14.91 -52.92 21.13
CA THR A 398 -13.47 -53.04 21.43
C THR A 398 -12.78 -51.71 21.16
N THR A 399 -12.06 -51.16 22.14
CA THR A 399 -11.35 -49.89 21.99
C THR A 399 -9.94 -49.99 22.56
N ASN A 400 -9.02 -49.18 22.04
CA ASN A 400 -7.77 -48.85 22.74
C ASN A 400 -7.89 -47.48 23.46
N TYR A 401 -9.10 -46.94 23.65
CA TYR A 401 -9.33 -45.62 24.23
C TYR A 401 -9.56 -45.70 25.75
N PRO A 402 -9.00 -44.78 26.57
CA PRO A 402 -8.16 -43.64 26.19
C PRO A 402 -6.68 -44.01 25.95
N GLN A 403 -6.00 -43.22 25.12
CA GLN A 403 -4.55 -43.21 24.90
C GLN A 403 -3.91 -41.94 25.49
N THR A 404 -2.57 -41.86 25.44
CA THR A 404 -1.84 -40.66 25.89
C THR A 404 -2.34 -39.39 25.20
N GLY A 405 -2.62 -38.35 26.00
CA GLY A 405 -3.11 -37.07 25.51
C GLY A 405 -4.62 -37.01 25.25
N ASP A 406 -5.36 -38.13 25.34
CA ASP A 406 -6.82 -38.08 25.24
C ASP A 406 -7.44 -37.41 26.49
N PHE A 407 -8.43 -36.54 26.28
CA PHE A 407 -9.14 -35.79 27.30
C PHE A 407 -10.64 -36.08 27.28
N THR A 408 -11.24 -36.22 28.46
CA THR A 408 -12.69 -36.22 28.68
C THR A 408 -13.07 -35.00 29.51
N PRO A 409 -13.74 -33.98 28.95
CA PRO A 409 -14.06 -32.76 29.69
C PRO A 409 -14.95 -33.02 30.91
N THR A 410 -14.69 -32.36 32.04
CA THR A 410 -15.57 -32.37 33.22
C THR A 410 -16.56 -31.19 33.21
N ALA A 411 -16.29 -30.16 32.41
CA ALA A 411 -17.20 -29.02 32.23
C ALA A 411 -18.57 -29.45 31.67
N SER A 412 -19.64 -29.07 32.36
CA SER A 412 -21.03 -29.43 31.98
C SER A 412 -21.63 -28.58 30.85
N LEU A 413 -20.86 -27.69 30.21
CA LEU A 413 -21.34 -26.80 29.13
C LEU A 413 -20.30 -26.72 28.01
N ILE A 414 -20.64 -27.25 26.83
CA ILE A 414 -19.77 -27.24 25.64
C ILE A 414 -19.39 -25.84 25.18
N ASN A 415 -20.24 -24.84 25.44
CA ASN A 415 -19.98 -23.42 25.15
C ASN A 415 -18.83 -22.83 25.99
N LEU A 416 -18.30 -23.58 26.97
CA LEU A 416 -17.08 -23.22 27.71
C LEU A 416 -15.80 -23.78 27.07
N ILE A 417 -15.92 -24.67 26.08
CA ILE A 417 -14.82 -25.37 25.43
C ILE A 417 -14.64 -24.86 24.00
N ILE A 418 -15.75 -24.57 23.31
CA ILE A 418 -15.76 -24.04 21.94
C ILE A 418 -16.80 -22.95 21.77
N THR A 419 -16.60 -22.08 20.79
CA THR A 419 -17.65 -21.14 20.33
C THR A 419 -18.80 -21.87 19.63
N GLY A 420 -19.92 -21.18 19.41
CA GLY A 420 -20.88 -21.59 18.39
C GLY A 420 -20.24 -21.65 17.00
N LEU A 421 -20.95 -22.27 16.05
CA LEU A 421 -20.50 -22.35 14.66
C LEU A 421 -20.52 -20.93 14.06
N SER A 422 -19.34 -20.40 13.75
CA SER A 422 -19.21 -19.01 13.31
C SER A 422 -18.04 -18.83 12.36
N ASP A 423 -18.06 -17.69 11.66
CA ASP A 423 -16.91 -17.21 10.93
C ASP A 423 -15.87 -16.70 11.95
N ASN A 424 -15.07 -17.63 12.48
CA ASN A 424 -13.96 -17.34 13.38
C ASN A 424 -12.73 -16.74 12.67
N GLY A 425 -12.97 -16.05 11.55
CA GLY A 425 -11.98 -15.32 10.79
C GLY A 425 -11.00 -16.18 9.98
N GLY A 426 -10.21 -15.58 9.10
CA GLY A 426 -9.40 -16.26 8.09
C GLY A 426 -9.63 -15.63 6.71
N PRO A 427 -9.00 -16.11 5.63
CA PRO A 427 -9.26 -15.59 4.29
C PRO A 427 -10.75 -15.65 3.97
N LEU A 428 -11.34 -14.52 3.55
CA LEU A 428 -12.69 -14.52 3.00
C LEU A 428 -12.66 -15.33 1.70
N LEU A 429 -13.29 -16.50 1.71
CA LEU A 429 -13.62 -17.24 0.50
C LEU A 429 -15.00 -16.74 0.04
N PRO A 430 -15.11 -16.01 -1.09
CA PRO A 430 -16.32 -15.27 -1.43
C PRO A 430 -17.60 -16.13 -1.56
N LEU A 431 -17.45 -17.45 -1.76
CA LEU A 431 -18.54 -18.37 -2.07
C LEU A 431 -18.69 -19.54 -1.08
N ALA A 432 -17.64 -19.85 -0.30
CA ALA A 432 -17.64 -20.88 0.72
C ALA A 432 -17.44 -20.22 2.09
N SER A 433 -18.51 -19.73 2.72
CA SER A 433 -18.44 -19.26 4.10
C SER A 433 -18.07 -20.45 5.00
N LEU A 434 -16.77 -20.64 5.23
CA LEU A 434 -16.25 -21.71 6.07
C LEU A 434 -16.46 -21.31 7.52
N LEU A 435 -17.48 -21.88 8.13
CA LEU A 435 -17.72 -21.73 9.56
C LEU A 435 -16.98 -22.84 10.31
N THR A 436 -16.51 -22.51 11.51
CA THR A 436 -15.85 -23.47 12.40
C THR A 436 -16.18 -23.17 13.84
N HIS A 437 -15.73 -24.04 14.74
CA HIS A 437 -15.75 -23.84 16.17
C HIS A 437 -14.36 -23.45 16.65
N LYS A 438 -14.25 -22.33 17.35
CA LYS A 438 -12.98 -21.88 17.91
C LYS A 438 -12.80 -22.45 19.31
N PRO A 439 -11.67 -23.11 19.62
CA PRO A 439 -11.30 -23.46 20.98
C PRO A 439 -11.32 -22.23 21.91
N LEU A 440 -11.98 -22.38 23.05
CA LEU A 440 -11.99 -21.36 24.09
C LEU A 440 -10.98 -21.73 25.18
N PRO A 441 -10.41 -20.73 25.88
CA PRO A 441 -9.70 -20.97 27.13
C PRO A 441 -10.70 -21.60 28.11
N GLY A 442 -10.63 -22.92 28.27
CA GLY A 442 -11.48 -23.65 29.19
C GLY A 442 -11.27 -23.24 30.65
N ALA A 443 -11.99 -23.90 31.56
CA ALA A 443 -11.63 -23.84 32.97
C ALA A 443 -10.23 -24.48 33.19
N VAL A 444 -9.55 -24.09 34.28
CA VAL A 444 -8.16 -24.48 34.57
C VAL A 444 -7.93 -26.00 34.37
N GLY A 445 -7.12 -26.36 33.36
CA GLY A 445 -6.71 -27.75 33.07
C GLY A 445 -7.51 -28.47 31.98
N GLU A 446 -8.52 -27.84 31.37
CA GLU A 446 -9.40 -28.43 30.34
C GLU A 446 -9.44 -27.60 29.06
N THR A 447 -8.32 -27.51 28.34
CA THR A 447 -8.27 -26.70 27.11
C THR A 447 -7.95 -27.58 25.90
N ALA A 448 -8.67 -27.36 24.81
CA ALA A 448 -8.23 -27.83 23.49
C ALA A 448 -7.04 -27.01 22.96
N ILE A 449 -6.77 -25.85 23.57
CA ILE A 449 -5.67 -24.94 23.23
C ILE A 449 -4.32 -25.52 23.68
N ASP A 450 -3.33 -25.51 22.79
CA ASP A 450 -1.96 -26.00 22.95
C ASP A 450 -1.88 -27.44 23.49
N ALA A 451 -2.91 -28.26 23.24
CA ALA A 451 -3.10 -29.57 23.89
C ALA A 451 -2.90 -30.77 22.95
N GLY A 452 -2.71 -30.54 21.65
CA GLY A 452 -2.57 -31.58 20.65
C GLY A 452 -1.12 -32.06 20.45
N ASN A 453 -0.93 -32.94 19.46
CA ASN A 453 0.37 -33.46 19.07
C ASN A 453 0.77 -33.03 17.66
N ASN A 454 1.86 -32.28 17.55
CA ASN A 454 2.40 -31.78 16.28
C ASN A 454 2.70 -32.91 15.27
N ALA A 455 3.03 -34.12 15.72
CA ALA A 455 3.29 -35.26 14.83
C ALA A 455 2.04 -35.78 14.12
N LEU A 456 0.85 -35.52 14.68
CA LEU A 456 -0.44 -35.87 14.08
C LEU A 456 -1.01 -34.72 13.23
N ALA A 457 -0.35 -33.56 13.17
CA ALA A 457 -0.68 -32.46 12.26
C ALA A 457 -0.19 -32.77 10.84
N ILE A 458 -0.83 -33.74 10.19
CA ILE A 458 -0.52 -34.21 8.83
C ILE A 458 -1.78 -34.26 7.96
N ASN A 459 -1.59 -34.05 6.66
CA ASN A 459 -2.60 -34.23 5.62
C ASN A 459 -2.80 -35.73 5.30
N PRO A 460 -3.90 -36.10 4.60
CA PRO A 460 -4.14 -37.47 4.15
C PRO A 460 -3.03 -38.06 3.26
N ASP A 461 -2.27 -37.22 2.55
CA ASP A 461 -1.11 -37.62 1.74
C ASP A 461 0.20 -37.74 2.56
N LEU A 462 0.10 -37.65 3.89
CA LEU A 462 1.19 -37.67 4.88
C LEU A 462 2.10 -36.44 4.87
N SER A 463 1.78 -35.40 4.09
CA SER A 463 2.51 -34.12 4.17
C SER A 463 2.15 -33.35 5.45
N PRO A 464 3.03 -32.47 5.97
CA PRO A 464 2.71 -31.66 7.15
C PRO A 464 1.50 -30.77 6.93
N LEU A 465 0.58 -30.74 7.90
CA LEU A 465 -0.54 -29.81 7.94
C LEU A 465 0.01 -28.44 8.38
N THR A 466 0.14 -27.50 7.45
CA THR A 466 0.77 -26.20 7.70
C THR A 466 -0.20 -25.13 8.19
N ALA A 467 -1.49 -25.32 7.95
CA ALA A 467 -2.53 -24.39 8.34
C ALA A 467 -3.74 -25.11 8.96
N ASP A 468 -4.39 -24.44 9.91
CA ASP A 468 -5.69 -24.84 10.45
C ASP A 468 -6.80 -24.66 9.41
N GLN A 469 -8.04 -25.02 9.76
CA GLN A 469 -9.17 -24.99 8.83
C GLN A 469 -9.39 -23.59 8.23
N ARG A 470 -9.01 -22.54 8.96
CA ARG A 470 -9.19 -21.15 8.58
C ARG A 470 -7.96 -20.53 7.94
N GLY A 471 -6.91 -21.32 7.69
CA GLY A 471 -5.70 -20.87 7.00
C GLY A 471 -4.67 -20.20 7.92
N ALA A 472 -4.87 -20.21 9.24
CA ALA A 472 -3.85 -19.76 10.19
C ALA A 472 -2.77 -20.85 10.37
N PRO A 473 -1.51 -20.50 10.72
CA PRO A 473 -0.48 -21.49 11.01
C PRO A 473 -0.96 -22.57 11.98
N ARG A 474 -0.88 -23.86 11.57
CA ARG A 474 -1.39 -24.98 12.36
C ARG A 474 -0.60 -25.24 13.65
N ILE A 475 0.65 -24.80 13.72
CA ILE A 475 1.42 -24.85 14.95
C ILE A 475 1.61 -23.41 15.40
N TYR A 476 0.75 -22.97 16.30
CA TYR A 476 0.85 -21.69 16.99
C TYR A 476 1.48 -21.92 18.38
N ASN A 477 2.24 -20.95 18.89
CA ASN A 477 2.83 -21.02 20.24
C ASN A 477 3.50 -22.37 20.63
N THR A 478 4.14 -23.04 19.66
CA THR A 478 4.86 -24.33 19.75
C THR A 478 4.03 -25.62 19.68
N THR A 479 2.72 -25.61 19.96
CA THR A 479 1.90 -26.83 20.02
C THR A 479 0.58 -26.62 19.29
N VAL A 480 0.14 -27.62 18.54
CA VAL A 480 -1.16 -27.62 17.84
C VAL A 480 -2.33 -27.74 18.82
N ASP A 481 -3.46 -27.12 18.49
CA ASP A 481 -4.73 -27.27 19.19
C ASP A 481 -5.46 -28.57 18.80
N ILE A 482 -6.23 -29.12 19.73
CA ILE A 482 -7.16 -30.23 19.44
C ILE A 482 -8.37 -29.68 18.69
N GLY A 483 -8.74 -30.34 17.58
CA GLY A 483 -9.83 -29.92 16.69
C GLY A 483 -9.33 -29.18 15.45
N ALA A 484 -10.26 -28.61 14.68
CA ALA A 484 -10.01 -28.06 13.34
C ALA A 484 -9.36 -26.66 13.31
N MET A 485 -9.27 -25.95 14.43
CA MET A 485 -8.86 -24.54 14.46
C MET A 485 -7.81 -24.27 15.55
N GLU A 486 -6.90 -23.33 15.30
CA GLU A 486 -5.94 -22.79 16.27
C GLU A 486 -6.46 -21.51 16.95
N ALA A 487 -6.38 -21.46 18.27
CA ALA A 487 -6.69 -20.30 19.07
C ALA A 487 -5.41 -19.47 19.36
N GLY A 488 -5.28 -18.32 18.70
CA GLY A 488 -4.15 -17.40 18.92
C GLY A 488 -4.52 -15.93 18.80
N THR A 489 -3.52 -15.04 18.99
CA THR A 489 -3.61 -13.62 18.65
C THR A 489 -2.38 -13.17 17.87
N TYR A 490 -2.56 -12.28 16.90
CA TYR A 490 -1.48 -11.71 16.11
C TYR A 490 -1.40 -10.19 16.30
N PRO A 491 -0.19 -9.61 16.36
CA PRO A 491 -0.03 -8.17 16.41
C PRO A 491 -0.32 -7.54 15.04
N LEU A 492 -1.14 -6.50 15.01
CA LEU A 492 -1.28 -5.56 13.89
C LEU A 492 -0.52 -4.28 14.25
N THR A 493 0.56 -4.00 13.54
CA THR A 493 1.29 -2.74 13.65
C THR A 493 0.85 -1.81 12.52
N VAL A 494 0.45 -0.59 12.87
CA VAL A 494 0.10 0.46 11.91
C VAL A 494 1.11 1.59 12.02
N ILE A 495 1.62 2.05 10.88
CA ILE A 495 2.57 3.17 10.75
C ILE A 495 1.90 4.28 9.94
N THR A 496 2.08 5.54 10.34
CA THR A 496 1.78 6.70 9.49
C THR A 496 3.08 7.26 8.92
N ALA A 497 3.08 7.59 7.63
CA ALA A 497 4.24 8.05 6.88
C ALA A 497 3.86 9.22 5.94
N GLY A 498 4.86 9.76 5.24
CA GLY A 498 4.70 10.85 4.28
C GLY A 498 5.05 12.22 4.87
N THR A 499 4.85 13.27 4.07
CA THR A 499 5.21 14.66 4.43
C THR A 499 4.12 15.40 5.20
N GLY A 500 2.88 14.91 5.12
CA GLY A 500 1.70 15.45 5.79
C GLY A 500 1.40 14.75 7.11
N SER A 501 0.25 15.09 7.70
CA SER A 501 -0.25 14.50 8.94
C SER A 501 -1.56 13.74 8.70
N GLY A 502 -1.86 12.79 9.58
CA GLY A 502 -3.11 12.04 9.55
C GLY A 502 -3.20 11.05 10.70
N THR A 503 -4.37 10.45 10.84
CA THR A 503 -4.66 9.43 11.87
C THR A 503 -5.19 8.17 11.22
N VAL A 504 -4.93 7.03 11.85
CA VAL A 504 -5.52 5.74 11.46
C VAL A 504 -6.26 5.15 12.64
N THR A 505 -7.51 4.77 12.43
CA THR A 505 -8.37 4.13 13.45
C THR A 505 -8.99 2.84 12.92
N GLY A 506 -9.17 1.81 13.75
CA GLY A 506 -9.88 0.59 13.34
C GLY A 506 -9.84 -0.51 14.41
N GLY A 507 -10.99 -1.06 14.81
CA GLY A 507 -11.03 -1.95 15.97
C GLY A 507 -10.53 -1.23 17.23
N THR A 508 -9.51 -1.78 17.90
CA THR A 508 -8.79 -1.12 19.01
C THR A 508 -7.61 -0.26 18.56
N ILE A 509 -7.24 -0.28 17.27
CA ILE A 509 -6.18 0.59 16.74
C ILE A 509 -6.65 2.04 16.77
N ALA A 510 -5.86 2.88 17.44
CA ALA A 510 -5.95 4.33 17.38
C ALA A 510 -4.53 4.90 17.30
N CYS A 511 -4.10 5.23 16.07
CA CYS A 511 -2.79 5.82 15.78
C CYS A 511 -2.94 7.34 15.58
N PRO A 512 -2.72 8.17 16.62
CA PRO A 512 -2.68 9.62 16.47
C PRO A 512 -1.35 10.13 15.89
N GLY A 513 -0.38 9.25 15.59
CA GLY A 513 0.98 9.58 15.17
C GLY A 513 1.69 8.46 14.40
N THR A 514 3.03 8.37 14.49
CA THR A 514 3.90 7.59 13.58
C THR A 514 3.73 6.07 13.66
N SER A 515 3.42 5.49 14.81
CA SER A 515 3.13 4.06 14.90
C SER A 515 2.29 3.66 16.12
N CYS A 516 1.44 2.66 15.98
CA CYS A 516 0.74 1.98 17.08
C CYS A 516 0.61 0.48 16.79
N LYS A 517 0.41 -0.32 17.85
CA LYS A 517 0.36 -1.79 17.76
C LYS A 517 -0.68 -2.34 18.71
N GLU A 518 -1.56 -3.20 18.21
CA GLU A 518 -2.57 -3.92 18.99
C GLU A 518 -2.58 -5.40 18.63
N PHE A 519 -3.14 -6.24 19.50
CA PHE A 519 -3.26 -7.69 19.27
C PHE A 519 -4.70 -8.06 18.96
N PHE A 520 -4.87 -8.87 17.92
CA PHE A 520 -6.17 -9.31 17.44
C PHE A 520 -6.20 -10.83 17.37
N ALA A 521 -7.34 -11.43 17.67
CA ALA A 521 -7.51 -12.87 17.55
C ALA A 521 -7.16 -13.37 16.15
N THR A 522 -6.63 -14.58 16.06
CA THR A 522 -6.48 -15.30 14.78
C THR A 522 -7.79 -15.24 14.01
N GLY A 523 -7.67 -14.85 12.73
CA GLY A 523 -8.76 -14.69 11.80
C GLY A 523 -9.48 -13.33 11.86
N ALA A 524 -9.33 -12.54 12.92
CA ALA A 524 -10.06 -11.29 13.06
C ALA A 524 -9.83 -10.34 11.86
N THR A 525 -10.92 -9.71 11.40
CA THR A 525 -10.86 -8.66 10.38
C THR A 525 -10.86 -7.28 11.06
N VAL A 526 -9.91 -6.44 10.70
CA VAL A 526 -9.75 -5.08 11.23
C VAL A 526 -9.90 -4.09 10.08
N THR A 527 -11.00 -3.34 10.07
CA THR A 527 -11.20 -2.24 9.12
C THR A 527 -10.50 -1.00 9.64
N LEU A 528 -9.37 -0.67 9.03
CA LEU A 528 -8.62 0.57 9.24
C LEU A 528 -9.21 1.69 8.40
N THR A 529 -9.29 2.88 8.98
CA THR A 529 -9.74 4.13 8.34
C THR A 529 -8.66 5.19 8.52
N ALA A 530 -8.14 5.71 7.43
CA ALA A 530 -7.22 6.84 7.39
C ALA A 530 -8.00 8.16 7.28
N THR A 531 -7.68 9.11 8.17
CA THR A 531 -8.21 10.47 8.15
C THR A 531 -7.05 11.44 8.05
N ALA A 532 -6.96 12.17 6.94
CA ALA A 532 -5.91 13.17 6.73
C ALA A 532 -6.09 14.36 7.68
N GLY A 533 -4.97 14.86 8.23
CA GLY A 533 -4.94 16.09 9.00
C GLY A 533 -5.12 17.33 8.12
N GLY A 534 -5.35 18.49 8.73
CA GLY A 534 -5.51 19.74 7.99
C GLY A 534 -4.29 20.04 7.10
N GLY A 535 -4.53 20.38 5.82
CA GLY A 535 -3.46 20.65 4.86
C GLY A 535 -2.76 19.40 4.31
N SER A 536 -3.25 18.20 4.63
CA SER A 536 -2.70 16.94 4.14
C SER A 536 -3.71 16.16 3.31
N THR A 537 -3.24 15.30 2.43
CA THR A 537 -4.03 14.32 1.69
C THR A 537 -3.51 12.92 1.98
N PHE A 538 -4.42 11.97 2.19
CA PHE A 538 -4.06 10.56 2.25
C PHE A 538 -3.67 10.08 0.84
N THR A 539 -2.46 9.55 0.69
CA THR A 539 -1.88 9.16 -0.60
C THR A 539 -1.79 7.65 -0.81
N GLY A 540 -2.03 6.85 0.23
CA GLY A 540 -2.32 5.43 0.07
C GLY A 540 -1.81 4.51 1.17
N TRP A 541 -2.22 3.24 1.07
CA TRP A 541 -1.84 2.15 1.96
C TRP A 541 -0.74 1.27 1.38
N ILE A 542 0.09 0.70 2.26
CA ILE A 542 1.03 -0.37 1.91
C ILE A 542 1.09 -1.39 3.06
N GLY A 543 0.99 -2.69 2.74
CA GLY A 543 1.22 -3.79 3.68
C GLY A 543 -0.06 -4.36 4.31
N GLY A 544 0.03 -5.55 4.92
CA GLY A 544 -1.11 -6.22 5.56
C GLY A 544 -2.29 -6.56 4.66
N GLY A 545 -2.06 -6.70 3.35
CA GLY A 545 -3.12 -6.83 2.35
C GLY A 545 -3.72 -5.49 1.89
N CYS A 546 -3.35 -4.37 2.52
CA CYS A 546 -3.75 -3.04 2.12
C CYS A 546 -2.92 -2.51 0.94
N SER A 547 -3.61 -1.91 -0.03
CA SER A 547 -3.01 -1.17 -1.14
C SER A 547 -3.99 -0.11 -1.68
N GLY A 548 -3.48 0.85 -2.44
CA GLY A 548 -4.28 1.87 -3.11
C GLY A 548 -4.65 3.07 -2.22
N VAL A 549 -5.54 3.93 -2.73
CA VAL A 549 -5.82 5.28 -2.20
C VAL A 549 -7.17 5.42 -1.48
N GLY A 550 -7.94 4.33 -1.36
CA GLY A 550 -9.19 4.33 -0.60
C GLY A 550 -8.92 4.64 0.88
N THR A 551 -9.73 5.48 1.52
CA THR A 551 -9.53 5.87 2.92
C THR A 551 -9.74 4.74 3.92
N THR A 552 -10.31 3.61 3.49
CA THR A 552 -10.47 2.41 4.31
C THR A 552 -9.67 1.25 3.75
N CYS A 553 -9.19 0.38 4.64
CA CYS A 553 -8.60 -0.91 4.31
C CYS A 553 -9.05 -1.97 5.32
N VAL A 554 -9.34 -3.19 4.86
CA VAL A 554 -9.62 -4.33 5.73
C VAL A 554 -8.37 -5.21 5.82
N VAL A 555 -7.89 -5.44 7.04
CA VAL A 555 -6.77 -6.34 7.35
C VAL A 555 -7.31 -7.62 7.97
N THR A 556 -6.88 -8.78 7.51
CA THR A 556 -7.23 -10.08 8.13
C THR A 556 -6.04 -10.64 8.89
N MET A 557 -6.26 -11.01 10.15
CA MET A 557 -5.20 -11.40 11.08
C MET A 557 -4.91 -12.90 11.03
N SER A 558 -4.17 -13.34 10.01
CA SER A 558 -3.66 -14.72 9.89
C SER A 558 -2.22 -14.89 10.36
N SER A 559 -1.52 -13.79 10.60
CA SER A 559 -0.15 -13.70 11.09
C SER A 559 0.10 -12.29 11.64
N ALA A 560 1.30 -12.01 12.15
CA ALA A 560 1.69 -10.64 12.48
C ALA A 560 1.65 -9.76 11.23
N GLN A 561 0.91 -8.65 11.28
CA GLN A 561 0.69 -7.75 10.15
C GLN A 561 1.33 -6.37 10.38
N LEU A 562 1.82 -5.76 9.30
CA LEU A 562 2.31 -4.39 9.25
C LEU A 562 1.61 -3.62 8.14
N VAL A 563 0.98 -2.50 8.48
CA VAL A 563 0.29 -1.61 7.53
C VAL A 563 0.86 -0.20 7.66
N THR A 564 1.13 0.44 6.53
CA THR A 564 1.57 1.84 6.45
C THR A 564 0.52 2.69 5.74
N ALA A 565 0.09 3.78 6.35
CA ALA A 565 -0.73 4.83 5.78
C ALA A 565 0.14 6.04 5.42
N THR A 566 0.10 6.51 4.18
CA THR A 566 0.88 7.68 3.75
C THR A 566 0.00 8.91 3.65
N PHE A 567 0.45 10.02 4.23
CA PHE A 567 -0.18 11.34 4.14
C PHE A 567 0.83 12.36 3.63
N ASP A 568 0.48 13.16 2.63
CA ASP A 568 1.35 14.19 2.06
C ASP A 568 0.72 15.58 2.14
N LEU A 569 1.54 16.64 2.19
CA LEU A 569 1.05 18.02 2.21
C LEU A 569 0.38 18.41 0.88
N MET A 570 -0.63 19.28 0.95
CA MET A 570 -1.28 19.83 -0.23
C MET A 570 -0.33 20.72 -1.05
N GLY A 571 -0.43 20.66 -2.38
CA GLY A 571 0.51 21.36 -3.28
C GLY A 571 0.46 22.89 -3.27
N ASN A 572 -0.61 23.51 -2.73
CA ASN A 572 -0.78 24.96 -2.67
C ASN A 572 -1.67 25.36 -1.48
N TYR A 573 -1.30 26.42 -0.75
CA TYR A 573 -2.11 27.00 0.34
C TYR A 573 -2.18 28.54 0.21
N THR A 574 -3.36 29.11 0.35
CA THR A 574 -3.58 30.58 0.32
C THR A 574 -3.75 31.12 1.74
N VAL A 575 -2.86 32.03 2.15
CA VAL A 575 -2.98 32.82 3.38
C VAL A 575 -4.06 33.87 3.18
N PHE A 576 -5.09 33.90 4.01
CA PHE A 576 -6.24 34.79 3.82
C PHE A 576 -6.47 35.78 4.98
N ASN A 577 -5.65 35.75 6.02
CA ASN A 577 -5.63 36.77 7.06
C ASN A 577 -4.20 37.13 7.50
N ASN A 578 -4.07 38.22 8.25
CA ASN A 578 -2.80 38.75 8.73
C ASN A 578 -2.45 38.31 10.17
N ASN A 579 -3.17 37.33 10.71
CA ASN A 579 -2.92 36.81 12.03
C ASN A 579 -1.57 36.08 12.05
N ASP A 580 -0.85 36.17 13.16
CA ASP A 580 0.42 35.46 13.34
C ASP A 580 0.21 33.94 13.48
N ILE A 581 -0.85 33.53 14.19
CA ILE A 581 -1.20 32.12 14.46
C ILE A 581 -2.66 31.83 14.12
N GLY A 582 -2.97 30.55 13.98
CA GLY A 582 -4.33 30.06 13.80
C GLY A 582 -4.75 29.93 12.34
N PRO A 583 -6.02 29.56 12.11
CA PRO A 583 -6.56 29.31 10.78
C PRO A 583 -6.34 30.48 9.81
N GLY A 584 -5.84 30.21 8.60
CA GLY A 584 -5.58 31.18 7.54
C GLY A 584 -4.31 32.01 7.67
N SER A 585 -3.50 31.79 8.72
CA SER A 585 -2.22 32.49 8.94
C SER A 585 -1.09 31.97 8.06
N LEU A 586 -0.03 32.77 7.90
CA LEU A 586 1.20 32.36 7.21
C LEU A 586 1.86 31.15 7.87
N ARG A 587 1.84 31.06 9.21
CA ARG A 587 2.40 29.91 9.93
C ARG A 587 1.67 28.62 9.62
N GLN A 588 0.34 28.65 9.62
CA GLN A 588 -0.43 27.48 9.25
C GLN A 588 -0.13 27.09 7.80
N ALA A 589 -0.09 28.06 6.89
CA ALA A 589 0.14 27.81 5.49
C ALA A 589 1.49 27.09 5.28
N ILE A 590 2.56 27.58 5.89
CA ILE A 590 3.90 26.96 5.84
C ILE A 590 3.92 25.54 6.43
N ALA A 591 3.12 25.29 7.47
CA ALA A 591 2.96 23.94 8.03
C ALA A 591 2.11 23.01 7.13
N SER A 592 1.36 23.57 6.19
CA SER A 592 0.30 22.86 5.44
C SER A 592 0.59 22.68 3.95
N ALA A 593 1.61 23.34 3.39
CA ALA A 593 1.93 23.26 1.97
C ALA A 593 3.38 23.63 1.64
N SER A 594 3.86 23.17 0.49
CA SER A 594 5.17 23.54 -0.06
C SER A 594 5.14 24.83 -0.90
N THR A 595 3.95 25.27 -1.32
CA THR A 595 3.77 26.52 -2.08
C THR A 595 2.70 27.37 -1.42
N ILE A 596 3.07 28.60 -1.07
CA ILE A 596 2.25 29.53 -0.31
C ILE A 596 1.93 30.73 -1.19
N ALA A 597 0.65 31.04 -1.31
CA ALA A 597 0.13 32.25 -1.92
C ALA A 597 -0.60 33.10 -0.87
N PHE A 598 -0.96 34.34 -1.22
CA PHE A 598 -1.73 35.22 -0.36
C PHE A 598 -3.02 35.65 -1.07
N ASP A 599 -4.09 35.78 -0.30
CA ASP A 599 -5.35 36.36 -0.74
C ASP A 599 -5.14 37.83 -1.11
N ALA A 600 -5.75 38.28 -2.20
CA ALA A 600 -5.61 39.65 -2.69
C ALA A 600 -6.09 40.71 -1.67
N GLY A 601 -7.00 40.35 -0.77
CA GLY A 601 -7.47 41.18 0.33
C GLY A 601 -6.39 41.56 1.34
N LEU A 602 -5.24 40.88 1.34
CA LEU A 602 -4.07 41.24 2.16
C LEU A 602 -3.21 42.35 1.57
N SER A 603 -3.54 42.86 0.38
CA SER A 603 -2.82 43.99 -0.22
C SER A 603 -2.86 45.23 0.68
N GLY A 604 -1.71 45.89 0.83
CA GLY A 604 -1.45 47.00 1.75
C GLY A 604 -1.24 46.61 3.21
N GLN A 605 -1.37 45.32 3.59
CA GLN A 605 -1.32 44.90 4.98
C GLN A 605 0.09 44.49 5.44
N THR A 606 0.26 44.32 6.76
CA THR A 606 1.46 43.76 7.38
C THR A 606 1.08 42.59 8.29
N ILE A 607 1.65 41.41 8.03
CA ILE A 607 1.60 40.26 8.93
C ILE A 607 2.63 40.52 10.03
N THR A 608 2.17 40.69 11.27
CA THR A 608 3.04 41.04 12.40
C THR A 608 3.27 39.83 13.27
N LEU A 609 4.52 39.39 13.40
CA LEU A 609 4.86 38.22 14.22
C LEU A 609 4.89 38.60 15.70
N THR A 610 4.17 37.85 16.52
CA THR A 610 4.10 38.01 17.98
C THR A 610 4.49 36.73 18.74
N SER A 611 4.57 35.60 18.04
CA SER A 611 4.82 34.25 18.56
C SER A 611 6.21 33.73 18.22
N GLY A 612 7.17 34.65 18.03
CA GLY A 612 8.57 34.32 17.69
C GLY A 612 8.81 34.15 16.19
N GLU A 613 9.89 33.48 15.82
CA GLU A 613 10.30 33.30 14.43
C GLU A 613 9.53 32.17 13.75
N ILE A 614 9.47 32.18 12.42
CA ILE A 614 8.88 31.10 11.63
C ILE A 614 9.98 30.12 11.23
N GLY A 615 9.90 28.89 11.74
CA GLY A 615 10.80 27.81 11.37
C GLY A 615 10.48 27.25 9.99
N ILE A 616 11.52 27.06 9.16
CA ILE A 616 11.45 26.34 7.88
C ILE A 616 12.31 25.09 7.99
N SER A 617 11.66 23.92 7.87
CA SER A 617 12.29 22.60 7.94
C SER A 617 12.14 21.77 6.65
N SER A 618 11.38 22.28 5.68
CA SER A 618 11.10 21.64 4.40
C SER A 618 11.24 22.65 3.25
N ASN A 619 11.10 22.19 2.01
CA ASN A 619 11.14 23.07 0.84
C ASN A 619 9.86 23.91 0.77
N VAL A 620 9.99 25.24 0.81
CA VAL A 620 8.85 26.16 0.77
C VAL A 620 9.09 27.28 -0.23
N THR A 621 8.08 27.54 -1.06
CA THR A 621 8.01 28.72 -1.94
C THR A 621 6.91 29.65 -1.46
N ILE A 622 7.26 30.90 -1.15
CA ILE A 622 6.33 31.93 -0.67
C ILE A 622 6.21 33.01 -1.75
N ASN A 623 5.04 33.08 -2.40
CA ASN A 623 4.71 34.04 -3.43
C ASN A 623 3.83 35.15 -2.86
N GLY A 624 4.46 36.28 -2.50
CA GLY A 624 3.77 37.48 -2.04
C GLY A 624 3.01 38.23 -3.13
N LEU A 625 2.25 39.25 -2.71
CA LEU A 625 1.45 40.12 -3.59
C LEU A 625 2.28 41.21 -4.28
N GLY A 626 3.61 41.19 -4.12
CA GLY A 626 4.54 42.26 -4.50
C GLY A 626 5.04 43.01 -3.26
N ALA A 627 6.32 43.41 -3.26
CA ALA A 627 6.95 43.97 -2.06
C ALA A 627 6.28 45.24 -1.53
N ALA A 628 5.68 46.05 -2.40
CA ALA A 628 4.92 47.24 -1.99
C ALA A 628 3.56 46.91 -1.33
N ASN A 629 3.05 45.69 -1.56
CA ASN A 629 1.67 45.32 -1.25
C ASN A 629 1.56 44.43 -0.01
N LEU A 630 2.62 43.74 0.40
CA LEU A 630 2.53 42.90 1.61
C LEU A 630 3.85 42.84 2.34
N ALA A 631 3.79 43.08 3.64
CA ALA A 631 4.93 42.95 4.52
C ALA A 631 4.75 41.82 5.55
N VAL A 632 5.85 41.15 5.90
CA VAL A 632 5.99 40.33 7.10
C VAL A 632 6.95 41.06 8.03
N SER A 633 6.49 41.32 9.25
CA SER A 633 7.21 42.13 10.24
C SER A 633 7.58 41.29 11.44
N GLY A 634 8.87 41.26 11.80
CA GLY A 634 9.33 40.67 13.06
C GLY A 634 9.05 41.54 14.30
N ASN A 635 8.37 42.68 14.10
CA ASN A 635 7.91 43.60 15.13
C ASN A 635 9.00 44.13 16.07
N ASN A 636 10.24 44.21 15.60
CA ASN A 636 11.44 44.51 16.40
C ASN A 636 11.65 43.58 17.60
N ALA A 637 10.98 42.43 17.62
CA ALA A 637 10.95 41.50 18.74
C ALA A 637 11.47 40.11 18.35
N SER A 638 11.36 39.74 17.08
CA SER A 638 11.74 38.42 16.60
C SER A 638 12.39 38.46 15.22
N ARG A 639 13.25 37.47 14.93
CA ARG A 639 13.61 37.11 13.57
C ARG A 639 12.35 36.71 12.81
N ILE A 640 12.34 36.88 11.49
CA ILE A 640 11.19 36.49 10.67
C ILE A 640 11.27 35.00 10.34
N PHE A 641 12.35 34.55 9.69
CA PHE A 641 12.51 33.16 9.27
C PHE A 641 13.80 32.54 9.81
N ASN A 642 13.70 31.32 10.36
CA ASN A 642 14.84 30.48 10.68
C ASN A 642 14.79 29.21 9.82
N VAL A 643 15.72 29.10 8.87
CA VAL A 643 15.76 28.01 7.91
C VAL A 643 16.77 26.97 8.38
N THR A 644 16.24 25.91 8.98
CA THR A 644 17.00 24.82 9.60
C THR A 644 17.25 23.67 8.63
N ALA A 645 16.32 23.42 7.70
CA ALA A 645 16.42 22.43 6.64
C ALA A 645 15.57 22.87 5.43
N GLY A 646 15.89 22.34 4.24
CA GLY A 646 15.17 22.65 3.00
C GLY A 646 15.58 23.95 2.29
N ASN A 647 14.94 24.21 1.16
CA ASN A 647 15.10 25.40 0.33
C ASN A 647 13.97 26.40 0.62
N LEU A 648 14.30 27.67 0.81
CA LEU A 648 13.32 28.74 0.97
C LEU A 648 13.38 29.68 -0.25
N THR A 649 12.26 29.84 -0.94
CA THR A 649 12.09 30.84 -1.99
C THR A 649 11.08 31.89 -1.55
N ILE A 650 11.44 33.17 -1.61
CA ILE A 650 10.58 34.31 -1.30
C ILE A 650 10.50 35.21 -2.52
N ASN A 651 9.29 35.43 -3.03
CA ASN A 651 9.04 36.28 -4.18
C ASN A 651 8.05 37.38 -3.79
N GLY A 652 8.38 38.66 -4.01
CA GLY A 652 7.40 39.73 -3.89
C GLY A 652 6.93 40.05 -2.46
N LEU A 653 7.79 40.05 -1.45
CA LEU A 653 7.45 40.44 -0.08
C LEU A 653 8.36 41.54 0.48
N THR A 654 7.82 42.36 1.39
CA THR A 654 8.65 43.17 2.30
C THR A 654 8.89 42.40 3.60
N LEU A 655 10.15 42.16 3.97
CA LEU A 655 10.55 41.60 5.26
C LEU A 655 11.15 42.73 6.10
N LYS A 656 10.45 43.16 7.14
CA LYS A 656 10.84 44.34 7.90
C LYS A 656 10.90 44.14 9.40
N ASN A 657 11.68 44.99 10.08
CA ASN A 657 11.73 45.04 11.54
C ASN A 657 12.00 43.66 12.18
N GLY A 658 12.68 42.76 11.49
CA GLY A 658 13.16 41.51 12.06
C GLY A 658 14.27 41.79 13.06
N LYS A 659 14.27 41.10 14.20
CA LYS A 659 15.32 41.23 15.21
C LYS A 659 15.81 39.86 15.68
N ALA A 660 17.05 39.52 15.35
CA ALA A 660 17.62 38.25 15.81
C ALA A 660 17.69 38.19 17.35
N PRO A 661 17.52 37.00 17.97
CA PRO A 661 17.71 36.81 19.40
C PRO A 661 19.10 37.26 19.88
N ALA A 662 19.22 37.54 21.18
CA ALA A 662 20.49 37.92 21.79
C ALA A 662 21.56 36.83 21.53
N GLY A 663 22.74 37.24 21.07
CA GLY A 663 23.83 36.32 20.73
C GLY A 663 23.69 35.61 19.38
N GLU A 664 22.65 35.91 18.60
CA GLU A 664 22.45 35.30 17.29
C GLU A 664 22.66 36.27 16.10
N ARG A 665 22.56 35.73 14.88
CA ARG A 665 22.82 36.40 13.60
C ARG A 665 21.57 36.39 12.70
N GLY A 666 21.55 37.20 11.65
CA GLY A 666 20.46 37.18 10.65
C GLY A 666 19.15 37.78 11.18
N GLY A 667 19.00 39.10 11.08
CA GLY A 667 17.86 39.81 11.68
C GLY A 667 16.50 39.48 11.04
N ALA A 668 16.44 39.39 9.71
CA ALA A 668 15.26 38.89 9.00
C ALA A 668 15.32 37.36 8.87
N ILE A 669 16.45 36.85 8.37
CA ILE A 669 16.60 35.45 7.98
C ILE A 669 17.94 34.90 8.45
N LEU A 670 17.88 33.75 9.13
CA LEU A 670 19.03 32.89 9.37
C LEU A 670 18.90 31.63 8.51
N LYS A 671 19.91 31.35 7.68
CA LYS A 671 20.01 30.12 6.89
C LYS A 671 21.20 29.27 7.36
N ALA A 672 20.91 28.30 8.21
CA ALA A 672 21.88 27.29 8.66
C ALA A 672 21.94 26.14 7.64
N GLY A 673 23.13 25.68 7.26
CA GLY A 673 23.33 24.52 6.37
C GLY A 673 23.22 24.77 4.84
N ALA A 674 23.34 23.68 4.06
CA ALA A 674 23.64 23.73 2.61
C ALA A 674 22.46 24.07 1.66
N GLY A 675 21.21 23.97 2.12
CA GLY A 675 20.03 24.32 1.29
C GLY A 675 20.06 25.76 0.73
N ALA A 676 19.29 26.02 -0.32
CA ALA A 676 19.27 27.31 -1.00
C ALA A 676 18.28 28.31 -0.38
N LEU A 677 18.68 29.57 -0.28
CA LEU A 677 17.81 30.72 0.01
C LEU A 677 17.73 31.60 -1.24
N THR A 678 16.54 31.69 -1.83
CA THR A 678 16.26 32.53 -3.01
C THR A 678 15.29 33.64 -2.63
N ILE A 679 15.67 34.88 -2.93
CA ILE A 679 14.86 36.07 -2.68
C ILE A 679 14.75 36.85 -3.99
N SER A 680 13.55 37.08 -4.47
CA SER A 680 13.30 37.86 -5.67
C SER A 680 12.24 38.93 -5.48
N GLN A 681 12.39 40.07 -6.16
CA GLN A 681 11.38 41.15 -6.20
C GLN A 681 10.92 41.59 -4.80
N SER A 682 11.82 41.54 -3.81
CA SER A 682 11.50 41.70 -2.39
C SER A 682 12.24 42.87 -1.77
N VAL A 683 11.80 43.30 -0.59
CA VAL A 683 12.43 44.37 0.18
C VAL A 683 12.79 43.86 1.56
N LEU A 684 14.03 44.04 2.00
CA LEU A 684 14.46 43.76 3.38
C LEU A 684 14.80 45.09 4.04
N ASP A 685 13.95 45.55 4.97
CA ASP A 685 13.98 46.90 5.53
C ASP A 685 14.07 46.93 7.06
N GLY A 686 15.06 47.63 7.61
CA GLY A 686 15.09 47.91 9.05
C GLY A 686 15.31 46.67 9.93
N ASN A 687 15.87 45.59 9.40
CA ASN A 687 16.13 44.37 10.16
C ASN A 687 17.43 44.51 10.97
N GLN A 688 17.46 43.92 12.15
CA GLN A 688 18.51 44.11 13.13
C GLN A 688 19.05 42.78 13.65
N SER A 689 20.37 42.67 13.75
CA SER A 689 21.06 41.53 14.35
C SER A 689 21.94 42.03 15.49
N PRO A 690 21.90 41.42 16.70
CA PRO A 690 22.84 41.75 17.77
C PRO A 690 24.29 41.52 17.38
N LEU A 691 24.57 40.52 16.53
CA LEU A 691 25.89 40.24 16.00
C LEU A 691 26.02 40.72 14.55
N SER A 692 26.12 39.78 13.61
CA SER A 692 26.36 40.00 12.18
C SER A 692 25.13 39.70 11.33
N GLY A 693 25.06 40.20 10.09
CA GLY A 693 23.99 39.89 9.15
C GLY A 693 22.68 40.57 9.53
N GLY A 694 22.64 41.90 9.47
CA GLY A 694 21.48 42.69 9.92
C GLY A 694 20.18 42.25 9.26
N ALA A 695 20.21 41.90 7.97
CA ALA A 695 19.09 41.25 7.29
C ALA A 695 19.27 39.73 7.23
N ILE A 696 20.37 39.25 6.66
CA ILE A 696 20.57 37.85 6.30
C ILE A 696 21.92 37.34 6.79
N ARG A 697 21.93 36.13 7.35
CA ARG A 697 23.13 35.30 7.50
C ARG A 697 22.92 33.98 6.75
N SER A 698 23.75 33.68 5.75
CA SER A 698 23.66 32.45 4.95
C SER A 698 24.96 31.65 4.94
N GLU A 699 24.84 30.33 5.19
CA GLU A 699 25.93 29.35 5.09
C GLU A 699 25.87 28.48 3.82
N GLY A 700 24.73 28.47 3.13
CA GLY A 700 24.52 27.76 1.87
C GLY A 700 24.48 28.69 0.66
N THR A 701 23.79 28.26 -0.40
CA THR A 701 23.57 29.10 -1.59
C THR A 701 22.56 30.21 -1.30
N LEU A 702 22.94 31.46 -1.55
CA LEU A 702 22.10 32.65 -1.44
C LEU A 702 21.93 33.31 -2.81
N ASN A 703 20.70 33.40 -3.31
CA ASN A 703 20.39 34.11 -4.55
C ASN A 703 19.44 35.26 -4.25
N ILE A 704 19.88 36.50 -4.48
CA ILE A 704 19.05 37.69 -4.32
C ILE A 704 18.96 38.39 -5.67
N THR A 705 17.75 38.56 -6.19
CA THR A 705 17.53 39.20 -7.50
C THR A 705 16.46 40.28 -7.44
N ASN A 706 16.65 41.38 -8.18
CA ASN A 706 15.64 42.45 -8.34
C ASN A 706 15.07 42.94 -7.00
N SER A 707 15.90 43.03 -5.96
CA SER A 707 15.46 43.24 -4.57
C SER A 707 16.22 44.38 -3.92
N THR A 708 15.61 44.99 -2.89
CA THR A 708 16.19 46.11 -2.15
C THR A 708 16.50 45.70 -0.71
N LEU A 709 17.74 45.87 -0.27
CA LEU A 709 18.18 45.66 1.11
C LEU A 709 18.53 47.01 1.70
N LYS A 710 17.71 47.52 2.61
CA LYS A 710 17.87 48.87 3.15
C LYS A 710 17.73 48.98 4.66
N ASN A 711 18.45 49.94 5.24
CA ASN A 711 18.34 50.30 6.66
C ASN A 711 18.59 49.14 7.65
N ASN A 712 19.25 48.07 7.22
CA ASN A 712 19.49 46.92 8.09
C ASN A 712 20.72 47.18 8.96
N ILE A 713 20.71 46.66 10.19
CA ILE A 713 21.72 46.97 11.22
C ILE A 713 22.29 45.68 11.80
N ALA A 714 23.61 45.51 11.70
CA ALA A 714 24.37 44.58 12.54
C ALA A 714 24.95 45.39 13.70
N ASN A 715 24.68 45.01 14.96
CA ASN A 715 25.10 45.80 16.12
C ASN A 715 26.51 45.45 16.63
N ASP A 716 26.99 44.24 16.35
CA ASP A 716 28.31 43.78 16.79
C ASP A 716 28.89 42.76 15.78
N GLY A 717 29.34 43.26 14.62
CA GLY A 717 30.02 42.47 13.59
C GLY A 717 29.70 42.89 12.15
N GLY A 718 30.20 42.12 11.18
CA GLY A 718 30.06 42.43 9.75
C GLY A 718 28.69 42.13 9.13
N GLY A 719 28.47 42.66 7.93
CA GLY A 719 27.28 42.39 7.13
C GLY A 719 26.05 43.14 7.64
N GLY A 720 26.06 44.47 7.62
CA GLY A 720 24.92 45.31 7.99
C GLY A 720 23.63 44.89 7.27
N ALA A 721 23.74 44.40 6.03
CA ALA A 721 22.67 43.69 5.33
C ALA A 721 22.91 42.18 5.32
N VAL A 722 24.02 41.72 4.73
CA VAL A 722 24.22 40.30 4.40
C VAL A 722 25.57 39.82 4.90
N VAL A 723 25.56 38.63 5.49
CA VAL A 723 26.77 37.81 5.69
C VAL A 723 26.64 36.52 4.89
N ASN A 724 27.61 36.29 4.01
CA ASN A 724 27.76 35.06 3.23
C ASN A 724 28.98 34.26 3.69
N VAL A 725 28.79 32.96 3.90
CA VAL A 725 29.88 31.98 4.11
C VAL A 725 29.90 30.91 3.01
N GLY A 726 28.82 30.79 2.23
CA GLY A 726 28.68 29.88 1.09
C GLY A 726 28.82 30.60 -0.24
N THR A 727 27.92 30.35 -1.19
CA THR A 727 27.89 31.04 -2.49
C THR A 727 26.73 32.03 -2.52
N ALA A 728 27.03 33.32 -2.68
CA ALA A 728 26.03 34.37 -2.84
C ALA A 728 26.05 34.96 -4.25
N THR A 729 24.88 35.08 -4.86
CA THR A 729 24.66 35.90 -6.06
C THR A 729 23.67 37.00 -5.73
N ILE A 730 24.11 38.25 -5.85
CA ILE A 730 23.30 39.45 -5.63
C ILE A 730 23.25 40.18 -6.97
N GLN A 731 22.08 40.15 -7.61
CA GLN A 731 21.90 40.61 -8.99
C GLN A 731 20.77 41.61 -9.14
N SER A 732 21.00 42.71 -9.86
CA SER A 732 19.98 43.74 -10.08
C SER A 732 19.38 44.26 -8.76
N CYS A 733 20.21 44.35 -7.71
CA CYS A 733 19.78 44.71 -6.37
C CYS A 733 20.21 46.11 -5.98
N VAL A 734 19.50 46.69 -5.01
CA VAL A 734 19.88 47.95 -4.35
C VAL A 734 20.17 47.67 -2.88
N VAL A 735 21.41 47.90 -2.44
CA VAL A 735 21.85 47.71 -1.06
C VAL A 735 22.22 49.08 -0.49
N THR A 736 21.36 49.66 0.36
CA THR A 736 21.51 51.06 0.78
C THR A 736 21.17 51.38 2.23
N GLY A 737 21.92 52.30 2.83
CA GLY A 737 21.66 52.76 4.21
C GLY A 737 21.83 51.68 5.28
N ASN A 738 22.51 50.56 4.96
CA ASN A 738 22.76 49.51 5.92
C ASN A 738 23.97 49.87 6.79
N GLN A 739 23.91 49.49 8.06
CA GLN A 739 24.90 49.85 9.07
C GLN A 739 25.47 48.58 9.70
N ALA A 740 26.80 48.45 9.72
CA ALA A 740 27.44 47.45 10.57
C ALA A 740 28.25 48.16 11.66
N LYS A 741 27.77 47.98 12.89
CA LYS A 741 28.33 48.51 14.12
C LYS A 741 29.14 47.41 14.80
N THR A 742 30.06 47.83 15.64
CA THR A 742 31.01 46.94 16.32
C THR A 742 31.36 47.50 17.68
N SER A 743 31.38 46.66 18.70
CA SER A 743 31.81 47.03 20.06
C SER A 743 33.31 46.77 20.32
N GLY A 744 34.06 46.23 19.35
CA GLY A 744 35.47 45.85 19.50
C GLY A 744 36.29 45.84 18.20
N SER A 745 37.50 45.30 18.25
CA SER A 745 38.58 45.42 17.24
C SER A 745 38.44 44.58 15.96
N ALA A 746 37.29 43.94 15.72
CA ALA A 746 37.15 42.99 14.61
C ALA A 746 37.12 43.73 13.25
N ALA A 747 37.98 43.32 12.32
CA ALA A 747 38.25 44.02 11.05
C ALA A 747 37.12 43.99 10.00
N ASP A 748 35.96 43.42 10.33
CA ASP A 748 34.94 43.00 9.36
C ASP A 748 33.63 43.78 9.56
N GLY A 749 33.44 44.91 8.85
CA GLY A 749 32.38 45.90 9.16
C GLY A 749 31.37 46.24 8.05
N ALA A 750 31.34 45.58 6.90
CA ALA A 750 30.57 46.07 5.74
C ALA A 750 29.07 45.83 5.71
N ALA A 751 28.33 46.52 4.82
CA ALA A 751 26.94 46.15 4.51
C ALA A 751 26.84 44.75 3.90
N LEU A 752 27.73 44.41 2.98
CA LEU A 752 27.87 43.07 2.42
C LEU A 752 29.18 42.46 2.90
N PHE A 753 29.09 41.38 3.68
CA PHE A 753 30.26 40.68 4.20
C PHE A 753 30.36 39.27 3.60
N ASN A 754 31.45 39.00 2.89
CA ASN A 754 31.80 37.69 2.38
C ASN A 754 32.93 37.10 3.21
N ALA A 755 32.64 36.03 3.95
CA ALA A 755 33.59 35.35 4.82
C ALA A 755 34.03 34.02 4.21
N ALA A 756 35.32 33.71 4.30
CA ALA A 756 35.89 32.47 3.80
C ALA A 756 35.15 31.22 4.35
N PRO A 757 34.92 30.19 3.51
CA PRO A 757 35.39 30.03 2.12
C PRO A 757 34.46 30.65 1.06
N GLY A 758 33.63 31.62 1.43
CA GLY A 758 32.53 32.09 0.61
C GLY A 758 32.91 32.76 -0.71
N THR A 759 32.03 32.61 -1.70
CA THR A 759 32.08 33.33 -2.98
C THR A 759 30.90 34.28 -3.08
N MET A 760 31.14 35.56 -3.35
CA MET A 760 30.09 36.56 -3.57
C MET A 760 30.19 37.15 -4.97
N ASN A 761 29.13 36.97 -5.76
CA ASN A 761 28.96 37.57 -7.08
C ASN A 761 27.97 38.72 -6.99
N LEU A 762 28.44 39.94 -7.23
CA LEU A 762 27.65 41.15 -7.25
C LEU A 762 27.54 41.64 -8.70
N ILE A 763 26.34 41.55 -9.28
CA ILE A 763 26.12 41.72 -10.72
C ILE A 763 25.05 42.77 -10.95
N SER A 764 25.30 43.75 -11.83
CA SER A 764 24.28 44.74 -12.23
C SER A 764 23.58 45.44 -11.05
N SER A 765 24.28 45.64 -9.94
CA SER A 765 23.69 46.08 -8.67
C SER A 765 24.20 47.44 -8.23
N THR A 766 23.56 48.03 -7.21
CA THR A 766 23.99 49.27 -6.56
C THR A 766 24.21 49.04 -5.07
N VAL A 767 25.38 49.38 -4.55
CA VAL A 767 25.72 49.36 -3.11
C VAL A 767 26.04 50.80 -2.70
N SER A 768 25.13 51.48 -2.01
CA SER A 768 25.27 52.91 -1.77
C SER A 768 24.85 53.43 -0.40
N GLY A 769 25.57 54.43 0.11
CA GLY A 769 25.22 55.08 1.38
C GLY A 769 25.25 54.15 2.58
N ASN A 770 26.01 53.07 2.53
CA ASN A 770 26.19 52.15 3.64
C ASN A 770 27.33 52.64 4.55
N THR A 771 27.22 52.33 5.84
CA THR A 771 28.20 52.76 6.83
C THR A 771 28.70 51.59 7.65
N SER A 772 30.00 51.54 7.87
CA SER A 772 30.63 50.61 8.79
C SER A 772 31.34 51.36 9.91
N ASP A 773 31.25 50.85 11.13
CA ASP A 773 32.14 51.29 12.19
C ASP A 773 33.56 50.74 11.94
N HIS A 774 33.75 49.59 11.28
CA HIS A 774 35.07 49.01 10.93
C HIS A 774 35.28 48.80 9.42
N GLY A 775 36.10 47.82 9.00
CA GLY A 775 36.55 47.62 7.62
C GLY A 775 35.43 47.41 6.59
N GLY A 776 35.53 48.11 5.45
CA GLY A 776 34.63 47.98 4.31
C GLY A 776 33.34 48.77 4.49
N GLY A 777 33.19 50.00 4.01
CA GLY A 777 31.91 50.72 4.14
C GLY A 777 30.77 50.05 3.37
N GLY A 778 31.06 49.63 2.13
CA GLY A 778 30.11 48.93 1.26
C GLY A 778 30.23 47.41 1.36
N ILE A 779 31.42 46.90 1.05
CA ILE A 779 31.68 45.46 0.89
C ILE A 779 32.96 45.06 1.63
N ALA A 780 32.95 43.92 2.31
CA ALA A 780 34.13 43.32 2.91
C ALA A 780 34.28 41.85 2.46
N ASN A 781 35.48 41.48 2.03
CA ASN A 781 35.89 40.13 1.63
C ASN A 781 37.01 39.66 2.55
N SER A 782 36.75 38.64 3.37
CA SER A 782 37.63 38.27 4.48
C SER A 782 37.99 36.79 4.48
N GLY A 783 39.31 36.51 4.56
CA GLY A 783 39.91 35.18 4.56
C GLY A 783 40.47 34.74 3.19
N ALA A 784 41.53 33.93 3.22
CA ALA A 784 42.37 33.61 2.05
C ALA A 784 41.64 32.90 0.90
N THR A 785 40.56 32.16 1.21
CA THR A 785 39.76 31.43 0.21
C THR A 785 38.49 32.17 -0.20
N ALA A 786 38.22 33.36 0.36
CA ALA A 786 37.05 34.15 0.02
C ALA A 786 37.23 34.81 -1.37
N THR A 787 36.20 34.71 -2.22
CA THR A 787 36.21 35.32 -3.56
C THR A 787 35.08 36.34 -3.71
N LEU A 788 35.40 37.55 -4.14
CA LEU A 788 34.44 38.60 -4.46
C LEU A 788 34.55 38.98 -5.94
N ASN A 789 33.45 38.82 -6.68
CA ASN A 789 33.34 39.22 -8.08
C ASN A 789 32.32 40.38 -8.20
N VAL A 790 32.80 41.57 -8.49
CA VAL A 790 31.99 42.77 -8.71
C VAL A 790 31.94 43.05 -10.21
N ARG A 791 30.74 42.94 -10.80
CA ARG A 791 30.55 43.09 -12.25
C ARG A 791 29.37 44.00 -12.57
N ASP A 792 29.54 44.91 -13.52
CA ASP A 792 28.48 45.80 -14.01
C ASP A 792 27.78 46.56 -12.85
N THR A 793 28.50 46.84 -11.77
CA THR A 793 27.94 47.27 -10.47
C THR A 793 28.44 48.66 -10.08
N THR A 794 27.60 49.42 -9.37
CA THR A 794 27.97 50.71 -8.76
C THR A 794 28.12 50.56 -7.25
N VAL A 795 29.26 50.97 -6.69
CA VAL A 795 29.52 51.04 -5.25
C VAL A 795 29.83 52.50 -4.90
N SER A 796 28.90 53.21 -4.25
CA SER A 796 29.05 54.65 -4.08
C SER A 796 28.60 55.25 -2.75
N GLY A 797 29.29 56.29 -2.29
CA GLY A 797 28.91 57.00 -1.07
C GLY A 797 28.96 56.14 0.20
N ASN A 798 29.70 55.03 0.21
CA ASN A 798 29.84 54.18 1.38
C ASN A 798 30.96 54.70 2.29
N THR A 799 30.81 54.56 3.61
CA THR A 799 31.73 55.17 4.59
C THR A 799 32.21 54.16 5.64
N ALA A 800 33.52 54.13 5.91
CA ALA A 800 34.14 53.35 6.99
C ALA A 800 34.71 54.25 8.10
N ASN A 801 34.06 54.29 9.27
CA ASN A 801 34.16 55.40 10.24
C ASN A 801 35.29 55.31 11.30
N THR A 802 35.71 54.16 11.85
CA THR A 802 36.65 54.16 13.01
C THR A 802 38.13 54.10 12.65
N GLY A 803 38.99 54.77 13.43
CA GLY A 803 40.45 54.89 13.20
C GLY A 803 41.35 54.02 14.10
N GLY A 804 40.91 52.81 14.49
CA GLY A 804 41.55 52.05 15.56
C GLY A 804 42.50 50.92 15.16
N SER A 805 42.40 50.36 13.95
CA SER A 805 43.08 49.10 13.61
C SER A 805 43.84 49.08 12.27
N GLY A 806 43.83 50.16 11.48
CA GLY A 806 44.56 50.23 10.21
C GLY A 806 43.89 49.53 9.01
N HIS A 807 42.62 49.16 9.11
CA HIS A 807 41.85 48.48 8.07
C HIS A 807 40.50 49.20 7.85
N GLY A 808 40.24 49.79 6.67
CA GLY A 808 39.06 50.58 6.40
C GLY A 808 38.77 51.00 4.96
N GLY A 809 38.88 50.11 3.97
CA GLY A 809 38.42 50.42 2.60
C GLY A 809 36.99 50.98 2.55
N GLY A 810 36.80 52.22 2.07
CA GLY A 810 35.50 52.91 2.15
C GLY A 810 34.41 52.27 1.28
N GLY A 811 34.78 51.85 0.06
CA GLY A 811 33.91 51.07 -0.83
C GLY A 811 34.04 49.58 -0.59
N VAL A 812 35.24 49.05 -0.81
CA VAL A 812 35.58 47.63 -0.70
C VAL A 812 36.79 47.42 0.21
N PHE A 813 36.68 46.50 1.15
CA PHE A 813 37.79 46.01 1.96
C PHE A 813 38.06 44.54 1.65
N ASN A 814 39.30 44.20 1.31
CA ASN A 814 39.73 42.82 1.12
C ASN A 814 40.91 42.48 2.03
N LEU A 815 40.67 41.60 3.01
CA LEU A 815 41.68 41.26 4.02
C LEU A 815 42.76 40.31 3.49
N SER A 816 42.39 39.31 2.70
CA SER A 816 43.36 38.36 2.11
C SER A 816 42.78 37.49 1.00
N GLY A 817 41.52 37.70 0.59
CA GLY A 817 40.86 36.88 -0.42
C GLY A 817 41.12 37.38 -1.84
N THR A 818 40.42 36.83 -2.83
CA THR A 818 40.51 37.28 -4.23
C THR A 818 39.38 38.25 -4.56
N VAL A 819 39.70 39.38 -5.18
CA VAL A 819 38.72 40.36 -5.65
C VAL A 819 38.88 40.62 -7.14
N GLN A 820 37.76 40.61 -7.86
CA GLN A 820 37.67 41.05 -9.25
C GLN A 820 36.64 42.18 -9.37
N VAL A 821 37.02 43.26 -10.03
CA VAL A 821 36.14 44.41 -10.35
C VAL A 821 36.14 44.62 -11.85
N ILE A 822 35.00 44.37 -12.49
CA ILE A 822 34.86 44.38 -13.95
C ILE A 822 33.69 45.26 -14.35
N ASN A 823 33.87 46.15 -15.34
CA ASN A 823 32.81 47.03 -15.86
C ASN A 823 32.04 47.79 -14.76
N SER A 824 32.72 48.16 -13.67
CA SER A 824 32.06 48.65 -12.45
C SER A 824 32.55 50.05 -12.07
N THR A 825 31.76 50.75 -11.25
CA THR A 825 32.09 52.10 -10.77
C THR A 825 32.15 52.11 -9.25
N LEU A 826 33.29 52.51 -8.68
CA LEU A 826 33.45 52.79 -7.25
C LEU A 826 33.69 54.28 -7.08
N SER A 827 32.72 55.01 -6.52
CA SER A 827 32.83 56.47 -6.42
C SER A 827 32.25 57.13 -5.17
N GLY A 828 32.89 58.21 -4.71
CA GLY A 828 32.40 58.94 -3.53
C GLY A 828 32.49 58.15 -2.22
N ASN A 829 33.23 57.05 -2.19
CA ASN A 829 33.40 56.25 -0.97
C ASN A 829 34.46 56.88 -0.07
N SER A 830 34.30 56.73 1.25
CA SER A 830 35.06 57.48 2.23
C SER A 830 35.60 56.60 3.35
N ALA A 831 36.89 56.73 3.63
CA ALA A 831 37.61 56.09 4.72
C ALA A 831 38.29 57.18 5.59
N PRO A 832 37.51 58.03 6.29
CA PRO A 832 37.99 59.27 6.91
C PRO A 832 39.15 59.08 7.90
N ASN A 833 39.25 57.91 8.52
CA ASN A 833 40.28 57.57 9.51
C ASN A 833 41.14 56.37 9.10
N ASN A 834 41.01 55.87 7.87
CA ASN A 834 41.67 54.63 7.39
C ASN A 834 42.26 54.79 5.99
N VAL A 835 42.63 53.66 5.38
CA VAL A 835 43.28 53.56 4.07
C VAL A 835 42.28 53.16 2.98
N GLY A 836 42.59 53.47 1.71
CA GLY A 836 41.84 52.93 0.57
C GLY A 836 40.39 53.42 0.45
N GLY A 837 40.17 54.71 0.22
CA GLY A 837 38.83 55.31 0.19
C GLY A 837 37.85 54.58 -0.74
N GLY A 838 38.33 54.14 -1.91
CA GLY A 838 37.59 53.25 -2.81
C GLY A 838 37.78 51.78 -2.43
N ILE A 839 39.03 51.32 -2.46
CA ILE A 839 39.40 49.92 -2.17
C ILE A 839 40.61 49.88 -1.24
N GLU A 840 40.52 49.07 -0.19
CA GLU A 840 41.69 48.53 0.50
C GLU A 840 41.82 47.04 0.21
N ASN A 841 43.03 46.61 -0.13
CA ASN A 841 43.29 45.26 -0.58
C ASN A 841 44.61 44.68 -0.05
N ASN A 842 44.52 43.48 0.52
CA ASN A 842 45.66 42.72 1.06
C ASN A 842 45.72 41.28 0.47
N GLY A 843 44.99 41.00 -0.62
CA GLY A 843 45.04 39.74 -1.37
C GLY A 843 45.11 39.97 -2.89
N PRO A 844 44.83 38.98 -3.74
CA PRO A 844 44.79 39.20 -5.19
C PRO A 844 43.65 40.14 -5.62
N LEU A 845 43.96 41.23 -6.34
CA LEU A 845 43.00 42.19 -6.87
C LEU A 845 43.19 42.40 -8.37
N THR A 846 42.13 42.22 -9.14
CA THR A 846 42.07 42.56 -10.57
C THR A 846 40.99 43.58 -10.83
N ILE A 847 41.33 44.68 -11.50
CA ILE A 847 40.38 45.71 -11.92
C ILE A 847 40.47 45.89 -13.44
N THR A 848 39.35 45.69 -14.13
CA THR A 848 39.26 45.77 -15.60
C THR A 848 38.05 46.59 -16.03
N ASN A 849 38.20 47.46 -17.03
CA ASN A 849 37.09 48.25 -17.61
C ASN A 849 36.28 49.05 -16.57
N SER A 850 36.90 49.50 -15.48
CA SER A 850 36.19 50.04 -14.33
C SER A 850 36.63 51.47 -13.99
N THR A 851 35.82 52.18 -13.21
CA THR A 851 36.09 53.56 -12.76
C THR A 851 36.19 53.62 -11.24
N ILE A 852 37.31 54.07 -10.71
CA ILE A 852 37.55 54.34 -9.28
C ILE A 852 37.79 55.84 -9.12
N ALA A 853 36.76 56.60 -8.72
CA ALA A 853 36.85 58.07 -8.76
C ALA A 853 36.20 58.76 -7.57
N TYR A 854 36.74 59.93 -7.19
CA TYR A 854 36.18 60.76 -6.12
C TYR A 854 36.07 60.06 -4.76
N ASN A 855 36.92 59.06 -4.51
CA ASN A 855 36.99 58.41 -3.21
C ASN A 855 37.96 59.15 -2.29
N SER A 856 37.77 59.06 -0.98
CA SER A 856 38.52 59.80 0.02
C SER A 856 39.07 58.88 1.11
N ALA A 857 40.32 59.05 1.51
CA ALA A 857 40.97 58.31 2.59
C ALA A 857 41.74 59.23 3.56
N ALA A 858 42.14 58.70 4.70
CA ALA A 858 43.00 59.42 5.64
C ALA A 858 44.46 59.52 5.15
N THR A 859 45.16 60.56 5.62
CA THR A 859 46.61 60.80 5.49
C THR A 859 47.27 60.36 4.16
N SER A 860 48.24 59.43 4.19
CA SER A 860 49.13 59.04 3.08
C SER A 860 48.68 57.75 2.37
N SER A 861 47.41 57.39 2.47
CA SER A 861 46.98 55.99 2.44
C SER A 861 46.23 55.53 1.19
N GLY A 862 46.46 56.15 0.02
CA GLY A 862 45.78 55.78 -1.22
C GLY A 862 44.31 56.22 -1.22
N GLY A 863 44.01 57.40 -1.77
CA GLY A 863 42.64 57.94 -1.77
C GLY A 863 41.65 57.06 -2.53
N GLY A 864 42.11 56.43 -3.62
CA GLY A 864 41.33 55.51 -4.42
C GLY A 864 41.60 54.07 -4.02
N ILE A 865 42.86 53.63 -4.07
CA ILE A 865 43.26 52.25 -3.81
C ILE A 865 44.45 52.21 -2.84
N TYR A 866 44.32 51.39 -1.80
CA TYR A 866 45.44 50.92 -0.98
C TYR A 866 45.66 49.44 -1.21
N HIS A 867 46.89 49.04 -1.54
CA HIS A 867 47.29 47.66 -1.78
C HIS A 867 48.45 47.27 -0.85
N GLY A 868 48.23 46.36 0.10
CA GLY A 868 49.21 45.98 1.11
C GLY A 868 50.05 44.75 0.79
N SER A 869 49.52 43.78 0.03
CA SER A 869 50.19 42.50 -0.26
C SER A 869 49.58 41.81 -1.49
N ASP A 870 50.25 40.76 -1.99
CA ASP A 870 49.85 39.99 -3.19
C ASP A 870 49.81 40.81 -4.49
N THR A 871 49.06 40.35 -5.50
CA THR A 871 49.04 40.94 -6.85
C THR A 871 47.90 41.94 -7.02
N LEU A 872 48.25 43.16 -7.46
CA LEU A 872 47.32 44.13 -8.02
C LEU A 872 47.49 44.17 -9.55
N THR A 873 46.42 43.90 -10.29
CA THR A 873 46.38 44.03 -11.76
C THR A 873 45.35 45.08 -12.17
N LEU A 874 45.77 46.09 -12.93
CA LEU A 874 44.89 47.12 -13.49
C LEU A 874 44.90 47.06 -15.02
N GLY A 875 43.73 46.98 -15.65
CA GLY A 875 43.57 47.04 -17.10
C GLY A 875 42.41 47.91 -17.55
N ASN A 876 42.62 48.70 -18.61
CA ASN A 876 41.58 49.51 -19.27
C ASN A 876 40.62 50.25 -18.31
N SER A 877 41.15 50.81 -17.23
CA SER A 877 40.35 51.41 -16.13
C SER A 877 40.73 52.86 -15.89
N LEU A 878 39.82 53.63 -15.27
CA LEU A 878 40.03 55.02 -14.86
C LEU A 878 40.18 55.11 -13.34
N ILE A 879 41.29 55.65 -12.86
CA ILE A 879 41.49 55.99 -11.45
C ILE A 879 41.82 57.48 -11.38
N ALA A 880 40.86 58.30 -10.95
CA ALA A 880 41.00 59.76 -11.00
C ALA A 880 40.19 60.49 -9.92
N GLY A 881 40.74 61.61 -9.44
CA GLY A 881 40.02 62.53 -8.54
C GLY A 881 39.84 61.98 -7.13
N ASN A 882 40.61 60.96 -6.77
CA ASN A 882 40.61 60.40 -5.44
C ASN A 882 41.54 61.22 -4.53
N SER A 883 41.16 61.41 -3.27
CA SER A 883 41.85 62.31 -2.34
C SER A 883 42.36 61.60 -1.09
N ALA A 884 43.60 61.88 -0.72
CA ALA A 884 44.16 61.58 0.59
C ALA A 884 45.07 62.77 0.98
N PRO A 885 44.94 63.37 2.18
CA PRO A 885 45.59 64.64 2.54
C PRO A 885 47.10 64.75 2.26
N THR A 886 47.83 63.63 2.28
CA THR A 886 49.28 63.57 2.02
C THR A 886 49.67 62.36 1.16
N GLY A 887 48.69 61.72 0.50
CA GLY A 887 48.86 60.40 -0.14
C GLY A 887 48.53 60.37 -1.63
N PRO A 888 48.97 59.32 -2.35
CA PRO A 888 48.68 59.14 -3.77
C PRO A 888 47.22 58.70 -4.00
N GLU A 889 46.79 58.69 -5.26
CA GLU A 889 45.53 58.03 -5.63
C GLU A 889 45.60 56.51 -5.41
N ILE A 890 46.76 55.91 -5.71
CA ILE A 890 47.06 54.49 -5.51
C ILE A 890 48.31 54.36 -4.63
N ARG A 891 48.20 53.68 -3.50
CA ARG A 891 49.34 53.29 -2.65
C ARG A 891 49.57 51.79 -2.72
N VAL A 892 50.79 51.38 -3.09
CA VAL A 892 51.22 49.97 -3.13
C VAL A 892 52.27 49.78 -2.03
N ALA A 893 51.84 49.34 -0.85
CA ALA A 893 52.71 49.16 0.32
C ALA A 893 53.45 47.81 0.32
N GLY A 894 53.00 46.83 -0.47
CA GLY A 894 53.66 45.53 -0.63
C GLY A 894 53.05 44.68 -1.77
N GLY A 895 53.76 43.62 -2.18
CA GLY A 895 53.33 42.71 -3.25
C GLY A 895 53.75 43.13 -4.67
N THR A 896 53.06 42.62 -5.69
CA THR A 896 53.36 42.88 -7.12
C THR A 896 52.29 43.77 -7.76
N PHE A 897 52.72 44.84 -8.42
CA PHE A 897 51.83 45.70 -9.21
C PHE A 897 52.01 45.48 -10.72
N THR A 898 50.92 45.12 -11.40
CA THR A 898 50.89 44.92 -12.86
C THR A 898 49.93 45.92 -13.49
N LEU A 899 50.47 46.78 -14.37
CA LEU A 899 49.69 47.71 -15.17
C LEU A 899 49.58 47.21 -16.61
N GLN A 900 48.38 46.88 -17.06
CA GLN A 900 48.09 46.55 -18.45
C GLN A 900 47.77 47.84 -19.24
N ALA A 901 48.05 47.82 -20.55
CA ALA A 901 47.93 49.00 -21.42
C ALA A 901 46.53 49.63 -21.38
N LYS A 902 46.47 50.97 -21.56
CA LYS A 902 45.24 51.81 -21.62
C LYS A 902 44.54 52.11 -20.29
N THR A 903 45.22 52.01 -19.15
CA THR A 903 44.70 52.49 -17.86
C THR A 903 45.04 53.97 -17.66
N CYS A 904 44.06 54.81 -17.32
CA CYS A 904 44.24 56.24 -17.05
C CYS A 904 44.35 56.50 -15.55
N LEU A 905 45.47 57.10 -15.12
CA LEU A 905 45.71 57.53 -13.75
C LEU A 905 45.70 59.07 -13.69
N GLY A 906 45.01 59.65 -12.70
CA GLY A 906 44.86 61.10 -12.52
C GLY A 906 46.16 61.88 -12.29
N SER A 907 46.09 63.22 -12.37
CA SER A 907 47.22 64.14 -12.53
C SER A 907 47.93 64.61 -11.25
N THR A 908 47.83 63.89 -10.13
CA THR A 908 48.61 64.22 -8.92
C THR A 908 50.03 63.67 -9.00
N MET A 909 51.01 64.41 -8.45
CA MET A 909 52.44 64.34 -8.78
C MET A 909 53.18 63.02 -8.46
N PHE A 910 52.50 62.01 -7.91
CA PHE A 910 53.02 60.65 -7.68
C PHE A 910 51.85 59.65 -7.73
N PRO A 911 51.38 59.24 -8.93
CA PRO A 911 50.14 58.44 -9.06
C PRO A 911 50.25 57.04 -8.43
N VAL A 912 51.48 56.56 -8.20
CA VAL A 912 51.81 55.32 -7.52
C VAL A 912 53.08 55.55 -6.70
N TYR A 913 53.06 55.17 -5.41
CA TYR A 913 54.26 55.10 -4.56
C TYR A 913 54.63 53.62 -4.40
N PRO A 914 55.64 53.10 -5.14
CA PRO A 914 56.23 51.80 -4.84
C PRO A 914 57.14 51.91 -3.60
N ALA A 915 57.26 50.81 -2.84
CA ALA A 915 58.25 50.71 -1.77
C ALA A 915 59.70 50.79 -2.31
#